data_AF-A0A7W7A8Z9-F1
#
_entry.id   AF-A0A7W7A8Z9-F1
#
_cell.length_a   1.000
_cell.length_b   1.000
_cell.length_c   1.000
_cell.angle_alpha   90.00
_cell.angle_beta   90.00
_cell.angle_gamma   90.00
#
_symmetry.space_group_name_H-M   'P 1'
#
loop_
_entity.id
_entity.type
_entity.pdbx_description
1 polymer ?
#
loop_
_entity_poly.entity_id
_entity_poly.type
_entity_poly.pdbx_seq_one_letter_code
_entity_poly.pdbx_strand_id
1 'polypeptide(L)'
;MARDGRAGEARPRDLGRTAKRSLSQLGWQRTVVALALLAFALFIAFNSWNLPLLRDAEAGLYDLRAANFAPPTDTDKRVTLVVYTADTNRATGQISPVDRTILAKALTQIDQLGAKGIGIDVLFDSPQDDDDLLRASLKAMHTPVFLAFADNRTNPEAITYEQEQDLKAFMKSAETDKVKSASILLETDADGVARRWPRQYAGLPPLLSVALTNDSSDADPRFARYTGPIRYRVPSASDRPVFNKIPIDLVADPDTAPLVADAIKGRYVLIGGDFSDFDQFDTPFTRTGNPVTGETRMIGVEVHASMLAQLLDKAWKERPAVSLKVIAAVLAVALGAATAIAQVRTWVLVLCVVAQFALFLAVPFAVERAGYDTLDMPATGWLIGWLVAYTAISSGLRAINAAQREFAQGALGKYLPRSVAAEIMRNPERLSLHGEKREIFCLFSDLEGFTKLTHAVEPEMIARLLNDYLDRLSAVVLQYGGTLDKFVGDAVVAFWGAPIAYPDDGERAVKAAWAMYLAGEEFRKSVPEGVPKIGRTRVGVHYGEAVVGNFGGEGRIQYTALGDAMNTAARLEGANKPLDTRVLVSREAAERSGLDWFRPMGSVTLRGRKTPVEVFEPVPDLDEAERGLAVEAISAHALGDTDRVKALTDTMLESAHDDDAMINLIQRLRQTHKGESYVLG
;
A
#
# COMPACT_ATOMS: atom_id res chain seq x y z
N MET A 1 -26.18 -39.27 16.59
CA MET A 1 -25.79 -39.87 15.30
C MET A 1 -24.98 -38.82 14.54
N ALA A 2 -23.67 -39.04 14.41
CA ALA A 2 -22.72 -38.11 13.82
C ALA A 2 -22.91 -38.02 12.29
N ARG A 3 -22.81 -36.81 11.72
CA ARG A 3 -22.45 -36.62 10.32
C ARG A 3 -21.37 -35.54 10.20
N ASP A 4 -20.18 -36.09 9.95
CA ASP A 4 -18.96 -35.46 9.49
C ASP A 4 -19.12 -34.93 8.05
N GLY A 5 -18.41 -33.85 7.71
CA GLY A 5 -18.63 -33.13 6.45
C GLY A 5 -17.62 -32.04 6.11
N ARG A 6 -16.33 -32.27 6.44
CA ARG A 6 -15.09 -31.75 5.82
C ARG A 6 -15.10 -30.34 5.22
N ALA A 7 -14.47 -29.42 5.96
CA ALA A 7 -13.82 -28.23 5.40
C ALA A 7 -12.67 -28.65 4.46
N GLY A 8 -12.66 -28.13 3.24
CA GLY A 8 -11.67 -28.46 2.21
C GLY A 8 -10.27 -27.95 2.56
N GLU A 9 -9.35 -28.87 2.80
CA GLU A 9 -7.91 -28.60 2.77
C GLU A 9 -7.48 -28.28 1.32
N ALA A 10 -7.04 -27.04 1.09
CA ALA A 10 -6.41 -26.65 -0.16
C ALA A 10 -5.07 -27.39 -0.31
N ARG A 11 -4.98 -28.32 -1.28
CA ARG A 11 -3.74 -29.05 -1.59
C ARG A 11 -2.67 -28.09 -2.12
N PRO A 12 -1.36 -28.33 -1.88
CA PRO A 12 -0.27 -27.48 -2.36
C PRO A 12 -0.17 -27.38 -3.90
N ARG A 13 -0.86 -28.24 -4.66
CA ARG A 13 -0.99 -28.14 -6.13
C ARG A 13 -1.96 -27.04 -6.60
N ASP A 14 -2.87 -26.56 -5.75
CA ASP A 14 -3.80 -25.48 -6.09
C ASP A 14 -3.17 -24.09 -5.98
N LEU A 15 -2.22 -23.88 -5.06
CA LEU A 15 -1.52 -22.58 -4.92
C LEU A 15 -0.82 -22.16 -6.22
N GLY A 16 -0.17 -23.09 -6.93
CA GLY A 16 0.51 -22.82 -8.20
C GLY A 16 -0.45 -22.52 -9.36
N ARG A 17 -1.62 -23.17 -9.42
CA ARG A 17 -2.64 -22.90 -10.46
C ARG A 17 -3.41 -21.61 -10.18
N THR A 18 -3.68 -21.31 -8.93
CA THR A 18 -4.31 -20.05 -8.50
C THR A 18 -3.38 -18.88 -8.72
N ALA A 19 -2.08 -19.01 -8.43
CA ALA A 19 -1.07 -18.00 -8.76
C ALA A 19 -0.97 -17.74 -10.27
N LYS A 20 -0.97 -18.81 -11.10
CA LYS A 20 -0.90 -18.68 -12.56
C LYS A 20 -2.18 -18.06 -13.16
N ARG A 21 -3.35 -18.38 -12.62
CA ARG A 21 -4.64 -17.74 -12.99
C ARG A 21 -4.70 -16.27 -12.57
N SER A 22 -4.28 -15.94 -11.35
CA SER A 22 -4.20 -14.56 -10.87
C SER A 22 -3.20 -13.73 -11.67
N LEU A 23 -2.04 -14.29 -12.05
CA LEU A 23 -1.08 -13.62 -12.94
C LEU A 23 -1.63 -13.38 -14.35
N SER A 24 -2.49 -14.27 -14.87
CA SER A 24 -3.12 -14.06 -16.18
C SER A 24 -4.25 -13.03 -16.18
N GLN A 25 -4.80 -12.71 -14.99
CA GLN A 25 -5.84 -11.67 -14.81
C GLN A 25 -5.25 -10.29 -14.50
N LEU A 26 -4.04 -10.24 -13.95
CA LEU A 26 -3.26 -9.00 -13.87
C LEU A 26 -2.67 -8.72 -15.25
N GLY A 27 -3.07 -7.62 -15.89
CA GLY A 27 -2.39 -7.16 -17.11
C GLY A 27 -0.87 -7.12 -16.89
N TRP A 28 -0.09 -7.57 -17.89
CA TRP A 28 1.37 -7.77 -17.83
C TRP A 28 2.14 -6.59 -17.18
N GLN A 29 1.69 -5.36 -17.40
CA GLN A 29 2.29 -4.17 -16.78
C GLN A 29 2.24 -4.21 -15.25
N ARG A 30 1.13 -4.69 -14.65
CA ARG A 30 0.95 -4.73 -13.19
C ARG A 30 1.76 -5.84 -12.53
N THR A 31 1.90 -6.99 -13.18
CA THR A 31 2.78 -8.06 -12.69
C THR A 31 4.24 -7.63 -12.72
N VAL A 32 4.67 -6.96 -13.78
CA VAL A 32 6.02 -6.39 -13.87
C VAL A 32 6.26 -5.37 -12.76
N VAL A 33 5.32 -4.45 -12.50
CA VAL A 33 5.42 -3.47 -11.42
C VAL A 33 5.49 -4.15 -10.04
N ALA A 34 4.65 -5.15 -9.77
CA ALA A 34 4.67 -5.86 -8.49
C ALA A 34 6.00 -6.61 -8.27
N LEU A 35 6.55 -7.26 -9.31
CA LEU A 35 7.85 -7.92 -9.24
C LEU A 35 8.98 -6.91 -9.05
N ALA A 36 8.93 -5.77 -9.73
CA ALA A 36 9.90 -4.68 -9.55
C ALA A 36 9.87 -4.14 -8.11
N LEU A 37 8.68 -3.94 -7.53
CA LEU A 37 8.53 -3.51 -6.14
C LEU A 37 9.03 -4.55 -5.14
N LEU A 38 8.83 -5.84 -5.38
CA LEU A 38 9.38 -6.90 -4.53
C LEU A 38 10.91 -7.00 -4.64
N ALA A 39 11.46 -6.85 -5.84
CA ALA A 39 12.90 -6.78 -6.04
C ALA A 39 13.49 -5.54 -5.34
N PHE A 40 12.80 -4.40 -5.41
CA PHE A 40 13.17 -3.19 -4.71
C PHE A 40 13.06 -3.35 -3.17
N ALA A 41 12.02 -4.02 -2.68
CA ALA A 41 11.86 -4.36 -1.27
C ALA A 41 13.03 -5.21 -0.76
N LEU A 42 13.44 -6.22 -1.53
CA LEU A 42 14.58 -7.07 -1.20
C LEU A 42 15.91 -6.30 -1.25
N PHE A 43 16.07 -5.42 -2.25
CA PHE A 43 17.23 -4.54 -2.35
C PHE A 43 17.36 -3.65 -1.12
N ILE A 44 16.28 -3.01 -0.67
CA ILE A 44 16.26 -2.20 0.56
C ILE A 44 16.56 -3.07 1.79
N ALA A 45 15.91 -4.24 1.90
CA ALA A 45 16.09 -5.14 3.04
C ALA A 45 17.52 -5.64 3.21
N PHE A 46 18.31 -5.64 2.14
CA PHE A 46 19.71 -6.07 2.17
C PHE A 46 20.71 -4.90 2.23
N ASN A 47 20.41 -3.76 1.59
CA ASN A 47 21.37 -2.66 1.36
C ASN A 47 21.04 -1.37 2.13
N SER A 48 20.27 -1.43 3.21
CA SER A 48 19.85 -0.24 3.97
C SER A 48 21.01 0.65 4.44
N TRP A 49 22.17 0.08 4.77
CA TRP A 49 23.37 0.84 5.16
C TRP A 49 23.95 1.72 4.05
N ASN A 50 23.65 1.42 2.78
CA ASN A 50 24.10 2.19 1.62
C ASN A 50 23.08 3.26 1.18
N LEU A 51 21.94 3.37 1.87
CA LEU A 51 20.86 4.29 1.54
C LEU A 51 20.86 5.47 2.53
N PRO A 52 21.02 6.73 2.11
CA PRO A 52 21.23 7.88 3.01
C PRO A 52 20.22 7.98 4.17
N LEU A 53 18.92 7.84 3.90
CA LEU A 53 17.87 7.94 4.93
C LEU A 53 17.80 6.75 5.89
N LEU A 54 18.23 5.56 5.44
CA LEU A 54 18.18 4.35 6.27
C LEU A 54 19.49 4.15 7.03
N ARG A 55 20.61 4.63 6.49
CA ARG A 55 21.93 4.54 7.12
C ARG A 55 21.93 5.10 8.53
N ASP A 56 21.33 6.28 8.75
CA ASP A 56 21.31 6.93 10.06
C ASP A 56 20.46 6.13 11.08
N ALA A 57 19.35 5.55 10.62
CA ALA A 57 18.50 4.69 11.46
C ALA A 57 19.22 3.38 11.82
N GLU A 58 19.94 2.77 10.87
CA GLU A 58 20.76 1.59 11.13
C GLU A 58 21.91 1.88 12.10
N ALA A 59 22.59 3.02 11.90
CA ALA A 59 23.67 3.49 12.76
C ALA A 59 23.17 3.74 14.19
N GLY A 60 22.03 4.43 14.35
CA GLY A 60 21.42 4.65 15.67
C GLY A 60 20.97 3.36 16.33
N LEU A 61 20.40 2.40 15.58
CA LEU A 61 20.03 1.10 16.14
C LEU A 61 21.26 0.28 16.52
N TYR A 62 22.37 0.40 15.78
CA TYR A 62 23.66 -0.18 16.16
C TYR A 62 24.20 0.45 17.44
N ASP A 63 24.16 1.78 17.57
CA ASP A 63 24.65 2.48 18.75
C ASP A 63 23.94 2.04 20.02
N LEU A 64 22.61 1.87 19.96
CA LEU A 64 21.84 1.30 21.05
C LEU A 64 22.29 -0.11 21.43
N ARG A 65 22.65 -0.95 20.47
CA ARG A 65 23.17 -2.31 20.75
C ARG A 65 24.56 -2.26 21.36
N ALA A 66 25.46 -1.50 20.75
CA ALA A 66 26.84 -1.35 21.21
C ALA A 66 26.90 -0.79 22.63
N ALA A 67 26.07 0.21 22.94
CA ALA A 67 25.96 0.79 24.28
C ALA A 67 25.38 -0.19 25.31
N ASN A 68 24.28 -0.87 24.98
CA ASN A 68 23.61 -1.79 25.91
C ASN A 68 24.43 -3.06 26.23
N PHE A 69 25.29 -3.51 25.31
CA PHE A 69 26.11 -4.71 25.48
C PHE A 69 27.60 -4.41 25.72
N ALA A 70 27.91 -3.16 26.09
CA ALA A 70 29.25 -2.78 26.47
C ALA A 70 29.64 -3.45 27.80
N PRO A 71 30.87 -3.99 27.90
CA PRO A 71 31.30 -4.63 29.13
C PRO A 71 31.50 -3.59 30.24
N PRO A 72 30.85 -3.75 31.42
CA PRO A 72 31.16 -2.95 32.59
C PRO A 72 32.57 -3.32 33.06
N THR A 73 33.39 -2.32 33.36
CA THR A 73 34.79 -2.52 33.74
C THR A 73 35.14 -1.60 34.90
N ASP A 74 35.83 -2.14 35.92
CA ASP A 74 36.63 -1.30 36.80
C ASP A 74 37.77 -0.64 36.00
N THR A 75 38.49 0.30 36.60
CA THR A 75 39.64 0.95 35.97
C THR A 75 40.64 -0.08 35.40
N ASP A 76 40.94 0.00 34.11
CA ASP A 76 41.87 -0.90 33.42
C ASP A 76 43.28 -0.72 34.00
N LYS A 77 43.86 -1.82 34.48
CA LYS A 77 45.18 -1.83 35.13
C LYS A 77 46.34 -2.05 34.17
N ARG A 78 46.09 -2.16 32.86
CA ARG A 78 47.10 -2.39 31.82
C ARG A 78 47.38 -1.14 31.00
N VAL A 79 46.47 -0.17 30.97
CA VAL A 79 46.58 1.05 30.17
C VAL A 79 46.40 2.26 31.07
N THR A 80 47.28 3.25 30.93
CA THR A 80 47.21 4.53 31.65
C THR A 80 47.36 5.68 30.67
N LEU A 81 46.55 6.72 30.84
CA LEU A 81 46.59 7.93 30.06
C LEU A 81 47.38 8.99 30.82
N VAL A 82 48.37 9.59 30.16
CA VAL A 82 49.11 10.76 30.64
C VAL A 82 48.73 11.93 29.75
N VAL A 83 48.02 12.91 30.29
CA VAL A 83 47.32 13.91 29.48
C VAL A 83 47.85 15.32 29.69
N TYR A 84 47.93 16.09 28.62
CA TYR A 84 48.04 17.55 28.69
C TYR A 84 46.68 18.10 29.09
N THR A 85 46.58 18.65 30.29
CA THR A 85 45.35 19.25 30.79
C THR A 85 45.29 20.74 30.45
N ALA A 86 44.11 21.35 30.59
CA ALA A 86 43.97 22.79 30.51
C ALA A 86 44.87 23.54 31.51
N ASP A 87 45.13 22.95 32.69
CA ASP A 87 46.03 23.51 33.69
C ASP A 87 47.49 23.44 33.25
N THR A 88 47.92 22.29 32.72
CA THR A 88 49.25 22.10 32.14
C THR A 88 49.51 23.14 31.04
N ASN A 89 48.56 23.31 30.11
CA ASN A 89 48.70 24.26 29.01
C ASN A 89 48.73 25.71 29.47
N ARG A 90 47.98 26.06 30.52
CA ARG A 90 48.04 27.41 31.13
C ARG A 90 49.39 27.67 31.78
N ALA A 91 49.99 26.65 32.39
CA ALA A 91 51.30 26.77 33.02
C ALA A 91 52.44 26.91 32.00
N THR A 92 52.36 26.23 30.86
CA THR A 92 53.37 26.28 29.78
C THR A 92 53.18 27.43 28.80
N GLY A 93 51.93 27.92 28.67
CA GLY A 93 51.56 28.87 27.63
C GLY A 93 51.45 28.23 26.23
N GLN A 94 51.48 26.90 26.12
CA GLN A 94 51.44 26.15 24.87
C GLN A 94 50.26 25.18 24.85
N ILE A 95 49.44 25.22 23.80
CA ILE A 95 48.30 24.30 23.58
C ILE A 95 48.60 23.35 22.41
N SER A 96 49.01 23.93 21.27
CA SER A 96 49.51 23.20 20.11
C SER A 96 50.46 24.14 19.34
N PRO A 97 51.72 23.75 19.08
CA PRO A 97 52.38 22.50 19.49
C PRO A 97 52.47 22.35 21.03
N VAL A 98 52.60 21.11 21.51
CA VAL A 98 52.73 20.83 22.96
C VAL A 98 54.16 21.07 23.45
N ASP A 99 54.29 21.40 24.74
CA ASP A 99 55.56 21.69 25.40
C ASP A 99 56.54 20.49 25.36
N ARG A 100 57.63 20.64 24.60
CA ARG A 100 58.63 19.60 24.39
C ARG A 100 59.45 19.31 25.65
N THR A 101 59.65 20.32 26.51
CA THR A 101 60.44 20.21 27.73
C THR A 101 59.72 19.35 28.77
N ILE A 102 58.43 19.57 29.00
CA ILE A 102 57.60 18.74 29.87
C ILE A 102 57.48 17.33 29.31
N LEU A 103 57.29 17.18 28.00
CA LEU A 103 57.26 15.85 27.37
C LEU A 103 58.56 15.08 27.61
N ALA A 104 59.71 15.71 27.38
CA ALA A 104 61.02 15.10 27.57
C ALA A 104 61.26 14.65 29.02
N LYS A 105 60.85 15.48 30.00
CA LYS A 105 60.91 15.15 31.43
C LYS A 105 59.98 14.00 31.78
N ALA A 106 58.71 14.06 31.35
CA ALA A 106 57.73 12.99 31.59
C ALA A 106 58.19 11.66 30.98
N LEU A 107 58.69 11.64 29.75
CA LEU A 107 59.22 10.44 29.10
C LEU A 107 60.36 9.81 29.91
N THR A 108 61.27 10.64 30.42
CA THR A 108 62.39 10.18 31.26
C THR A 108 61.87 9.52 32.54
N GLN A 109 60.87 10.12 33.21
CA GLN A 109 60.27 9.54 34.41
C GLN A 109 59.49 8.26 34.11
N ILE A 110 58.70 8.23 33.03
CA ILE A 110 57.93 7.05 32.60
C ILE A 110 58.86 5.86 32.29
N ASP A 111 60.02 6.11 31.66
CA ASP A 111 61.05 5.09 31.40
C ASP A 111 61.60 4.52 32.72
N GLN A 112 61.96 5.39 33.67
CA GLN A 112 62.49 5.00 34.98
C GLN A 112 61.48 4.22 35.83
N LEU A 113 60.20 4.57 35.74
CA LEU A 113 59.11 3.88 36.43
C LEU A 113 58.78 2.51 35.81
N GLY A 114 59.32 2.21 34.64
CA GLY A 114 59.23 0.89 34.00
C GLY A 114 57.90 0.65 33.29
N ALA A 115 57.45 1.61 32.49
CA ALA A 115 56.34 1.38 31.56
C ALA A 115 56.64 0.22 30.60
N LYS A 116 55.58 -0.47 30.15
CA LYS A 116 55.70 -1.59 29.20
C LYS A 116 55.92 -1.11 27.75
N GLY A 117 55.32 0.03 27.41
CA GLY A 117 55.41 0.68 26.11
C GLY A 117 54.71 2.03 26.16
N ILE A 118 55.21 3.01 25.38
CA ILE A 118 54.73 4.38 25.40
C ILE A 118 54.22 4.75 24.01
N GLY A 119 52.95 5.13 23.90
CA GLY A 119 52.36 5.67 22.68
C GLY A 119 52.16 7.16 22.83
N ILE A 120 52.59 7.96 21.86
CA ILE A 120 52.42 9.40 21.87
C ILE A 120 51.43 9.76 20.77
N ASP A 121 50.27 10.26 21.16
CA ASP A 121 49.19 10.77 20.33
C ASP A 121 49.28 12.30 20.20
N VAL A 122 50.46 12.76 19.75
CA VAL A 122 50.78 14.18 19.52
C VAL A 122 51.69 14.25 18.32
N LEU A 123 51.33 15.07 17.32
CA LEU A 123 52.15 15.29 16.13
C LEU A 123 53.32 16.24 16.42
N PHE A 124 54.49 15.89 15.87
CA PHE A 124 55.71 16.70 15.87
C PHE A 124 55.90 17.37 14.52
N ASP A 125 54.88 18.11 14.09
CA ASP A 125 54.68 18.60 12.73
C ASP A 125 55.07 20.08 12.55
N SER A 126 55.64 20.69 13.58
CA SER A 126 56.19 22.04 13.56
C SER A 126 57.44 22.09 14.43
N PRO A 127 58.56 22.63 13.92
CA PRO A 127 59.81 22.76 14.68
C PRO A 127 59.62 23.59 15.96
N GLN A 128 60.32 23.21 17.02
CA GLN A 128 60.39 23.93 18.30
C GLN A 128 61.84 24.03 18.78
N ASP A 129 62.17 25.09 19.53
CA ASP A 129 63.52 25.32 20.06
C ASP A 129 64.01 24.15 20.95
N ASP A 130 63.07 23.54 21.68
CA ASP A 130 63.33 22.44 22.61
C ASP A 130 63.34 21.05 21.95
N ASP A 131 63.23 20.94 20.62
CA ASP A 131 63.19 19.65 19.93
C ASP A 131 64.49 18.84 20.11
N ASP A 132 65.64 19.51 20.27
CA ASP A 132 66.92 18.83 20.56
C ASP A 132 66.90 18.10 21.90
N LEU A 133 66.29 18.70 22.92
CA LEU A 133 66.11 18.10 24.24
C LEU A 133 65.22 16.85 24.12
N LEU A 134 64.09 16.97 23.43
CA LEU A 134 63.18 15.83 23.23
C LEU A 134 63.84 14.71 22.43
N ARG A 135 64.58 15.02 21.36
CA ARG A 135 65.37 14.03 20.60
C ARG A 135 66.37 13.30 21.47
N ALA A 136 67.08 14.02 22.33
CA ALA A 136 68.05 13.43 23.26
C ALA A 136 67.35 12.46 24.24
N SER A 137 66.21 12.86 24.82
CA SER A 137 65.42 11.98 25.69
C SER A 137 64.92 10.75 24.95
N LEU A 138 64.34 10.89 23.74
CA LEU A 138 63.85 9.78 22.93
C LEU A 138 64.97 8.77 22.59
N LYS A 139 66.17 9.26 22.24
CA LYS A 139 67.33 8.39 21.95
C LYS A 139 67.85 7.65 23.18
N ALA A 140 67.59 8.15 24.39
CA ALA A 140 67.99 7.53 25.64
C ALA A 140 66.97 6.50 26.19
N MET A 141 65.81 6.34 25.55
CA MET A 141 64.73 5.48 26.03
C MET A 141 65.09 3.99 25.98
N HIS A 142 64.79 3.27 27.06
CA HIS A 142 64.87 1.80 27.10
C HIS A 142 63.53 1.16 26.74
N THR A 143 62.45 1.81 27.16
CA THR A 143 61.06 1.44 26.87
C THR A 143 60.72 1.73 25.41
N PRO A 144 60.03 0.82 24.70
CA PRO A 144 59.56 1.10 23.34
C PRO A 144 58.64 2.32 23.30
N VAL A 145 58.91 3.27 22.40
CA VAL A 145 58.14 4.49 22.19
C VAL A 145 57.61 4.53 20.76
N PHE A 146 56.33 4.87 20.61
CA PHE A 146 55.65 4.96 19.33
C PHE A 146 55.15 6.39 19.09
N LEU A 147 55.76 7.07 18.12
CA LEU A 147 55.45 8.47 17.78
C LEU A 147 54.28 8.54 16.80
N ALA A 148 53.35 9.47 17.03
CA ALA A 148 52.19 9.70 16.16
C ALA A 148 52.58 10.06 14.73
N PHE A 149 52.08 9.28 13.77
CA PHE A 149 52.22 9.53 12.34
C PHE A 149 50.84 9.80 11.71
N ALA A 150 50.78 10.86 10.90
CA ALA A 150 49.68 11.16 9.99
C ALA A 150 50.26 11.58 8.63
N ASP A 151 49.55 11.28 7.53
CA ASP A 151 49.88 11.81 6.20
C ASP A 151 48.71 12.68 5.69
N ASN A 152 49.02 13.70 4.90
CA ASN A 152 48.02 14.60 4.33
C ASN A 152 47.07 13.84 3.39
N ARG A 153 47.55 12.76 2.76
CA ARG A 153 46.77 11.95 1.81
C ARG A 153 45.59 11.24 2.47
N THR A 154 45.75 10.69 3.67
CA THR A 154 44.68 9.96 4.39
C THR A 154 43.99 10.80 5.43
N ASN A 155 44.64 11.85 5.94
CA ASN A 155 44.07 12.75 6.93
C ASN A 155 44.33 14.23 6.60
N PRO A 156 43.76 14.75 5.49
CA PRO A 156 44.02 16.11 5.02
C PRO A 156 43.45 17.19 5.96
N GLU A 157 42.50 16.84 6.82
CA GLU A 157 41.92 17.75 7.81
C GLU A 157 42.81 17.90 9.06
N ALA A 158 43.63 16.88 9.37
CA ALA A 158 44.50 16.90 10.55
C ALA A 158 45.92 17.42 10.26
N ILE A 159 46.47 17.22 9.05
CA ILE A 159 47.85 17.60 8.75
C ILE A 159 48.00 18.16 7.32
N THR A 160 48.69 19.30 7.18
CA THR A 160 49.05 19.87 5.88
C THR A 160 50.29 19.18 5.27
N TYR A 161 50.55 19.42 3.98
CA TYR A 161 51.72 18.85 3.31
C TYR A 161 53.06 19.32 3.91
N GLU A 162 53.16 20.59 4.32
CA GLU A 162 54.37 21.15 4.94
C GLU A 162 54.58 20.54 6.33
N GLN A 163 53.53 20.48 7.15
CA GLN A 163 53.53 19.81 8.44
C GLN A 163 53.91 18.32 8.34
N GLU A 164 53.46 17.62 7.28
CA GLU A 164 53.85 16.23 7.01
C GLU A 164 55.36 16.11 6.74
N GLN A 165 55.98 17.07 6.05
CA GLN A 165 57.42 17.07 5.82
C GLN A 165 58.20 17.28 7.12
N ASP A 166 57.77 18.23 7.94
CA ASP A 166 58.39 18.51 9.24
C ASP A 166 58.25 17.31 10.18
N LEU A 167 57.08 16.68 10.22
CA LEU A 167 56.84 15.45 10.96
C LEU A 167 57.79 14.32 10.54
N LYS A 168 57.94 14.09 9.23
CA LYS A 168 58.85 13.06 8.70
C LYS A 168 60.31 13.39 9.03
N ALA A 169 60.70 14.66 8.96
CA ALA A 169 62.05 15.09 9.30
C ALA A 169 62.34 14.86 10.79
N PHE A 170 61.42 15.24 11.68
CA PHE A 170 61.53 15.00 13.11
C PHE A 170 61.63 13.49 13.40
N MET A 171 60.72 12.68 12.87
CA MET A 171 60.73 11.23 13.08
C MET A 171 62.05 10.58 12.66
N LYS A 172 62.53 10.90 11.45
CA LYS A 172 63.80 10.36 10.95
C LYS A 172 64.98 10.73 11.85
N SER A 173 64.94 11.89 12.50
CA SER A 173 66.01 12.36 13.38
C SER A 173 65.98 11.72 14.79
N ALA A 174 64.82 11.20 15.20
CA ALA A 174 64.56 10.60 16.52
C ALA A 174 64.47 9.06 16.50
N GLU A 175 64.34 8.45 15.32
CA GLU A 175 64.17 7.01 15.13
C GLU A 175 65.34 6.19 15.73
N THR A 176 64.99 5.12 16.45
CA THR A 176 65.92 4.14 17.01
C THR A 176 65.26 2.76 17.00
N ASP A 177 65.98 1.71 17.44
CA ASP A 177 65.38 0.38 17.61
C ASP A 177 64.19 0.37 18.59
N LYS A 178 64.13 1.37 19.50
CA LYS A 178 63.08 1.55 20.50
C LYS A 178 62.04 2.60 20.13
N VAL A 179 62.41 3.58 19.31
CA VAL A 179 61.54 4.70 18.92
C VAL A 179 61.10 4.51 17.48
N LYS A 180 59.83 4.15 17.29
CA LYS A 180 59.23 3.84 15.98
C LYS A 180 58.02 4.76 15.73
N SER A 181 57.60 4.89 14.47
CA SER A 181 56.36 5.58 14.12
C SER A 181 55.14 4.66 14.26
N ALA A 182 53.99 5.21 14.65
CA ALA A 182 52.70 4.51 14.62
C ALA A 182 51.58 5.43 14.14
N SER A 183 50.63 4.87 13.39
CA SER A 183 49.53 5.64 12.83
C SER A 183 48.52 6.00 13.92
N ILE A 184 48.21 7.28 14.05
CA ILE A 184 47.14 7.80 14.92
C ILE A 184 45.85 8.09 14.14
N LEU A 185 45.74 7.55 12.93
CA LEU A 185 44.53 7.70 12.13
C LEU A 185 43.33 7.21 12.94
N LEU A 186 42.36 8.08 13.18
CA LEU A 186 41.02 7.76 13.66
C LEU A 186 40.03 8.09 12.55
N GLU A 187 39.13 7.18 12.24
CA GLU A 187 38.10 7.37 11.23
C GLU A 187 36.72 7.40 11.88
N THR A 188 35.91 8.38 11.49
CA THR A 188 34.49 8.44 11.84
C THR A 188 33.63 7.95 10.68
N ASP A 189 32.45 7.42 11.01
CA ASP A 189 31.42 7.23 10.00
C ASP A 189 30.92 8.60 9.48
N ALA A 190 30.09 8.61 8.43
CA ALA A 190 29.63 9.85 7.79
C ALA A 190 28.80 10.77 8.71
N ASP A 191 28.34 10.25 9.84
CA ASP A 191 27.63 10.96 10.89
C ASP A 191 28.55 11.42 12.04
N GLY A 192 29.88 11.37 11.85
CA GLY A 192 30.87 11.88 12.81
C GLY A 192 31.17 10.94 13.98
N VAL A 193 30.61 9.72 14.01
CA VAL A 193 30.79 8.79 15.13
C VAL A 193 31.92 7.79 14.84
N ALA A 194 32.86 7.66 15.77
CA ALA A 194 33.93 6.67 15.76
C ALA A 194 33.40 5.28 16.14
N ARG A 195 32.89 4.52 15.16
CA ARG A 195 32.41 3.15 15.38
C ARG A 195 33.42 2.08 15.02
N ARG A 196 34.32 2.35 14.09
CA ARG A 196 35.13 1.35 13.39
C ARG A 196 36.60 1.52 13.69
N TRP A 197 37.30 0.40 13.69
CA TRP A 197 38.75 0.44 13.56
C TRP A 197 39.13 1.07 12.22
N PRO A 198 40.08 2.01 12.22
CA PRO A 198 40.54 2.71 11.02
C PRO A 198 41.09 1.73 9.98
N ARG A 199 40.91 2.05 8.71
CA ARG A 199 41.50 1.30 7.60
C ARG A 199 43.00 1.50 7.56
N GLN A 200 43.73 0.40 7.49
CA GLN A 200 45.17 0.44 7.27
C GLN A 200 45.48 0.74 5.79
N TYR A 201 45.70 2.01 5.46
CA TYR A 201 46.13 2.40 4.11
C TYR A 201 47.57 1.98 3.82
N ALA A 202 47.85 1.65 2.56
CA ALA A 202 49.21 1.35 2.12
C ALA A 202 50.14 2.56 2.38
N GLY A 203 51.31 2.30 2.94
CA GLY A 203 52.31 3.34 3.28
C GLY A 203 52.19 3.91 4.69
N LEU A 204 51.08 3.68 5.41
CA LEU A 204 50.96 4.07 6.82
C LEU A 204 51.64 3.03 7.73
N PRO A 205 52.31 3.46 8.82
CA PRO A 205 52.76 2.57 9.87
C PRO A 205 51.57 1.91 10.58
N PRO A 206 51.76 0.78 11.30
CA PRO A 206 50.68 0.14 12.03
C PRO A 206 49.95 1.11 12.97
N LEU A 207 48.63 0.93 13.16
CA LEU A 207 47.86 1.71 14.13
C LEU A 207 48.52 1.69 15.51
N LEU A 208 48.43 2.80 16.25
CA LEU A 208 49.07 2.98 17.56
C LEU A 208 48.86 1.79 18.50
N SER A 209 47.62 1.32 18.63
CA SER A 209 47.26 0.17 19.46
C SER A 209 47.93 -1.14 19.02
N VAL A 210 48.15 -1.35 17.73
CA VAL A 210 48.83 -2.53 17.16
C VAL A 210 50.34 -2.38 17.32
N ALA A 211 50.90 -1.20 17.00
CA ALA A 211 52.32 -0.93 17.11
C ALA A 211 52.85 -1.16 18.54
N LEU A 212 52.12 -0.66 19.54
CA LEU A 212 52.44 -0.81 20.97
C LEU A 212 52.61 -2.27 21.42
N THR A 213 51.91 -3.20 20.78
CA THR A 213 51.88 -4.60 21.22
C THR A 213 52.70 -5.54 20.34
N ASN A 214 53.05 -5.13 19.12
CA ASN A 214 53.70 -5.97 18.10
C ASN A 214 54.95 -6.73 18.60
N ASP A 215 55.80 -6.08 19.40
CA ASP A 215 57.06 -6.66 19.89
C ASP A 215 56.90 -7.35 21.27
N SER A 216 55.66 -7.66 21.69
CA SER A 216 55.35 -8.24 23.00
C SER A 216 54.46 -9.49 22.90
N SER A 217 54.33 -10.24 24.00
CA SER A 217 53.36 -11.35 24.13
C SER A 217 51.90 -10.94 23.89
N ASP A 218 51.63 -9.64 23.94
CA ASP A 218 50.29 -9.10 23.86
C ASP A 218 49.86 -8.83 22.40
N ALA A 219 50.73 -9.05 21.41
CA ALA A 219 50.39 -8.92 20.00
C ALA A 219 49.23 -9.85 19.58
N ASP A 220 48.35 -9.39 18.70
CA ASP A 220 47.36 -10.22 18.01
C ASP A 220 47.33 -9.86 16.52
N PRO A 221 47.88 -10.72 15.64
CA PRO A 221 47.98 -10.44 14.20
C PRO A 221 46.63 -10.17 13.53
N ARG A 222 45.51 -10.62 14.11
CA ARG A 222 44.16 -10.38 13.55
C ARG A 222 43.78 -8.90 13.56
N PHE A 223 44.32 -8.11 14.49
CA PHE A 223 44.02 -6.68 14.59
C PHE A 223 44.79 -5.83 13.56
N ALA A 224 45.86 -6.34 12.95
CA ALA A 224 46.66 -5.58 11.99
C ALA A 224 45.87 -5.14 10.73
N ARG A 225 44.76 -5.82 10.42
CA ARG A 225 43.85 -5.48 9.30
C ARG A 225 42.38 -5.45 9.74
N TYR A 226 42.12 -5.35 11.04
CA TYR A 226 40.76 -5.34 11.55
C TYR A 226 40.08 -4.00 11.24
N THR A 227 38.87 -4.08 10.68
CA THR A 227 38.04 -2.92 10.30
C THR A 227 36.61 -3.06 10.86
N GLY A 228 36.49 -3.89 11.90
CA GLY A 228 35.23 -4.10 12.62
C GLY A 228 35.03 -3.04 13.70
N PRO A 229 34.02 -3.21 14.56
CA PRO A 229 33.66 -2.22 15.54
C PRO A 229 34.68 -2.07 16.68
N ILE A 230 34.84 -0.84 17.14
CA ILE A 230 35.58 -0.53 18.38
C ILE A 230 34.73 -0.98 19.57
N ARG A 231 35.33 -1.78 20.46
CA ARG A 231 34.70 -2.23 21.70
C ARG A 231 35.06 -1.29 22.84
N TYR A 232 34.30 -0.21 22.94
CA TYR A 232 34.31 0.65 24.12
C TYR A 232 33.76 -0.07 25.36
N ARG A 233 34.08 0.48 26.52
CA ARG A 233 33.70 -0.07 27.84
C ARG A 233 33.02 1.00 28.66
N VAL A 234 32.20 0.57 29.61
CA VAL A 234 31.48 1.47 30.52
C VAL A 234 32.05 1.31 31.92
N PRO A 235 32.27 2.39 32.67
CA PRO A 235 32.76 2.29 34.04
C PRO A 235 31.70 1.59 34.92
N SER A 236 32.15 0.68 35.80
CA SER A 236 31.26 -0.01 36.75
C SER A 236 30.64 0.92 37.80
N ALA A 237 31.26 2.06 38.06
CA ALA A 237 30.81 3.09 39.00
C ALA A 237 31.24 4.48 38.51
N SER A 238 30.48 5.52 38.85
CA SER A 238 30.73 6.89 38.36
C SER A 238 31.99 7.53 38.92
N ASP A 239 32.51 7.05 40.05
CA ASP A 239 33.74 7.51 40.67
C ASP A 239 35.01 6.82 40.14
N ARG A 240 34.86 5.87 39.21
CA ARG A 240 35.97 5.05 38.67
C ARG A 240 36.00 5.12 37.16
N PRO A 241 36.87 5.94 36.55
CA PRO A 241 36.98 5.99 35.10
C PRO A 241 37.51 4.65 34.55
N VAL A 242 37.17 4.36 33.28
CA VAL A 242 37.64 3.16 32.57
C VAL A 242 39.16 3.16 32.46
N PHE A 243 39.76 4.32 32.17
CA PHE A 243 41.19 4.50 32.10
C PHE A 243 41.61 5.59 33.09
N ASN A 244 42.69 5.35 33.83
CA ASN A 244 43.28 6.39 34.68
C ASN A 244 43.86 7.49 33.80
N LYS A 245 43.50 8.74 34.10
CA LYS A 245 44.09 9.94 33.52
C LYS A 245 44.99 10.62 34.54
N ILE A 246 46.24 10.88 34.17
CA ILE A 246 47.23 11.53 35.02
C ILE A 246 47.72 12.78 34.29
N PRO A 247 47.67 13.97 34.92
CA PRO A 247 48.26 15.17 34.34
C PRO A 247 49.75 14.97 34.08
N ILE A 248 50.22 15.37 32.90
CA ILE A 248 51.62 15.17 32.49
C ILE A 248 52.62 15.92 33.36
N ASP A 249 52.23 17.07 33.93
CA ASP A 249 53.05 17.86 34.87
C ASP A 249 53.39 17.07 36.15
N LEU A 250 52.44 16.29 36.68
CA LEU A 250 52.66 15.42 37.84
C LEU A 250 53.67 14.30 37.53
N VAL A 251 53.68 13.81 36.29
CA VAL A 251 54.65 12.79 35.84
C VAL A 251 56.01 13.41 35.51
N ALA A 252 56.05 14.65 35.04
CA ALA A 252 57.27 15.35 34.67
C ALA A 252 58.10 15.81 35.87
N ASP A 253 57.47 16.08 37.00
CA ASP A 253 58.14 16.49 38.24
C ASP A 253 58.70 15.26 39.00
N PRO A 254 60.03 15.19 39.21
CA PRO A 254 60.67 14.08 39.94
C PRO A 254 60.15 13.88 41.37
N ASP A 255 59.63 14.92 42.03
CA ASP A 255 59.12 14.82 43.39
C ASP A 255 57.73 14.17 43.45
N THR A 256 56.93 14.33 42.39
CA THR A 256 55.57 13.77 42.31
C THR A 256 55.48 12.49 41.48
N ALA A 257 56.40 12.25 40.54
CA ALA A 257 56.41 11.04 39.71
C ALA A 257 56.36 9.72 40.50
N PRO A 258 57.05 9.57 41.66
CA PRO A 258 56.94 8.36 42.47
C PRO A 258 55.53 8.07 43.01
N LEU A 259 54.69 9.11 43.18
CA LEU A 259 53.31 8.96 43.68
C LEU A 259 52.41 8.23 42.69
N VAL A 260 52.75 8.28 41.39
CA VAL A 260 52.01 7.62 40.30
C VAL A 260 52.71 6.38 39.75
N ALA A 261 53.77 5.91 40.41
CA ALA A 261 54.53 4.74 40.01
C ALA A 261 53.65 3.50 39.78
N ASP A 262 52.70 3.24 40.67
CA ASP A 262 51.77 2.09 40.58
C ASP A 262 50.83 2.16 39.36
N ALA A 263 50.60 3.37 38.85
CA ALA A 263 49.80 3.61 37.65
C ALA A 263 50.63 3.58 36.37
N ILE A 264 51.97 3.51 36.42
CA ILE A 264 52.84 3.48 35.23
C ILE A 264 53.54 2.14 35.08
N LYS A 265 54.06 1.59 36.19
CA LYS A 265 54.89 0.38 36.19
C LYS A 265 54.19 -0.82 35.54
N GLY A 266 54.81 -1.38 34.50
CA GLY A 266 54.33 -2.54 33.76
C GLY A 266 53.09 -2.30 32.90
N ARG A 267 52.64 -1.05 32.74
CA ARG A 267 51.46 -0.68 31.94
C ARG A 267 51.86 -0.04 30.60
N TYR A 268 50.97 -0.10 29.63
CA TYR A 268 51.06 0.73 28.44
C TYR A 268 50.64 2.16 28.79
N VAL A 269 51.48 3.14 28.45
CA VAL A 269 51.21 4.55 28.70
C VAL A 269 50.89 5.22 27.38
N LEU A 270 49.74 5.89 27.30
CA LEU A 270 49.37 6.71 26.15
C LEU A 270 49.45 8.18 26.56
N ILE A 271 50.18 8.97 25.80
CA ILE A 271 50.37 10.40 26.03
C ILE A 271 49.58 11.17 24.98
N GLY A 272 48.69 12.07 25.38
CA GLY A 272 47.85 12.84 24.45
C GLY A 272 47.27 14.09 25.09
N GLY A 273 46.49 14.86 24.33
CA GLY A 273 45.77 16.02 24.84
C GLY A 273 44.43 15.67 25.47
N ASP A 274 44.09 16.27 26.61
CA ASP A 274 42.72 16.33 27.11
C ASP A 274 42.19 17.76 26.88
N PHE A 275 41.87 18.03 25.61
CA PHE A 275 41.42 19.35 25.17
C PHE A 275 39.89 19.35 24.99
N SER A 276 39.22 20.40 25.47
CA SER A 276 37.76 20.51 25.37
C SER A 276 37.26 20.74 23.94
N ASP A 277 38.11 21.30 23.07
CA ASP A 277 37.69 21.86 21.78
C ASP A 277 38.37 21.18 20.57
N PHE A 278 39.34 20.29 20.79
CA PHE A 278 40.16 19.67 19.74
C PHE A 278 40.28 18.16 19.99
N ASP A 279 40.30 17.37 18.91
CA ASP A 279 40.49 15.91 18.94
C ASP A 279 39.47 15.14 19.82
N GLN A 280 38.20 15.49 19.68
CA GLN A 280 37.09 14.83 20.34
C GLN A 280 36.16 14.12 19.36
N PHE A 281 35.76 12.91 19.72
CA PHE A 281 34.95 12.03 18.89
C PHE A 281 33.61 11.72 19.54
N ASP A 282 32.57 11.66 18.72
CA ASP A 282 31.33 11.02 19.10
C ASP A 282 31.53 9.49 19.03
N THR A 283 31.02 8.77 20.01
CA THR A 283 31.05 7.31 20.07
C THR A 283 29.62 6.78 20.23
N PRO A 284 29.38 5.47 20.03
CA PRO A 284 28.08 4.87 20.33
C PRO A 284 27.52 5.21 21.73
N PHE A 285 28.41 5.46 22.71
CA PHE A 285 28.07 5.78 24.10
C PHE A 285 27.69 7.22 24.27
N THR A 286 28.48 8.13 23.71
CA THR A 286 28.24 9.56 23.89
C THR A 286 26.97 10.00 23.17
N ARG A 287 26.65 9.36 22.03
CA ARG A 287 25.42 9.62 21.27
C ARG A 287 24.15 9.11 21.93
N THR A 288 24.23 7.99 22.66
CA THR A 288 23.09 7.45 23.42
C THR A 288 22.94 8.08 24.80
N GLY A 289 23.85 8.99 25.15
CA GLY A 289 24.00 9.60 26.48
C GLY A 289 24.70 8.63 27.42
N ASN A 290 25.95 8.93 27.81
CA ASN A 290 26.69 8.07 28.74
C ASN A 290 25.90 7.97 30.06
N PRO A 291 25.34 6.80 30.41
CA PRO A 291 24.40 6.69 31.52
C PRO A 291 25.08 6.83 32.89
N VAL A 292 26.42 6.80 32.93
CA VAL A 292 27.21 6.82 34.16
C VAL A 292 27.95 8.15 34.34
N THR A 293 28.63 8.65 33.31
CA THR A 293 29.45 9.89 33.42
C THR A 293 28.74 11.15 32.92
N GLY A 294 27.72 11.02 32.06
CA GLY A 294 27.06 12.15 31.42
C GLY A 294 27.92 12.89 30.36
N GLU A 295 29.11 12.38 30.05
CA GLU A 295 29.99 12.96 29.04
C GLU A 295 29.41 12.84 27.62
N THR A 296 29.52 13.92 26.86
CA THR A 296 28.97 14.04 25.51
C THR A 296 29.97 13.76 24.41
N ARG A 297 31.28 13.62 24.73
CA ARG A 297 32.36 13.33 23.78
C ARG A 297 33.52 12.59 24.46
N MET A 298 34.34 11.91 23.66
CA MET A 298 35.53 11.17 24.10
C MET A 298 36.77 11.72 23.38
N ILE A 299 37.87 11.95 24.12
CA ILE A 299 39.13 12.43 23.54
C ILE A 299 39.82 11.33 22.71
N GLY A 300 40.59 11.70 21.68
CA GLY A 300 41.23 10.75 20.74
C GLY A 300 42.09 9.70 21.45
N VAL A 301 42.87 10.10 22.44
CA VAL A 301 43.71 9.18 23.22
C VAL A 301 42.91 8.12 23.98
N GLU A 302 41.66 8.41 24.39
CA GLU A 302 40.75 7.42 24.98
C GLU A 302 40.18 6.44 23.95
N VAL A 303 39.98 6.89 22.70
CA VAL A 303 39.59 6.01 21.60
C VAL A 303 40.74 5.03 21.31
N HIS A 304 41.98 5.52 21.25
CA HIS A 304 43.17 4.67 21.14
C HIS A 304 43.34 3.71 22.33
N ALA A 305 43.03 4.14 23.55
CA ALA A 305 43.03 3.29 24.73
C ALA A 305 41.95 2.19 24.63
N SER A 306 40.76 2.53 24.14
CA SER A 306 39.67 1.57 23.92
C SER A 306 40.07 0.51 22.88
N MET A 307 40.69 0.92 21.78
CA MET A 307 41.25 0.03 20.77
C MET A 307 42.36 -0.87 21.33
N LEU A 308 43.31 -0.31 22.08
CA LEU A 308 44.37 -1.08 22.74
C LEU A 308 43.78 -2.08 23.72
N ALA A 309 42.86 -1.67 24.57
CA ALA A 309 42.22 -2.53 25.56
C ALA A 309 41.42 -3.66 24.90
N GLN A 310 40.76 -3.41 23.77
CA GLN A 310 40.11 -4.45 22.95
C GLN A 310 41.12 -5.46 22.40
N LEU A 311 42.27 -4.99 21.90
CA LEU A 311 43.35 -5.86 21.41
C LEU A 311 43.95 -6.70 22.55
N LEU A 312 44.21 -6.10 23.71
CA LEU A 312 44.75 -6.79 24.89
C LEU A 312 43.80 -7.87 25.41
N ASP A 313 42.48 -7.68 25.27
CA ASP A 313 41.48 -8.69 25.60
C ASP A 313 41.33 -9.79 24.53
N LYS A 314 42.02 -9.65 23.39
CA LYS A 314 41.82 -10.48 22.19
C LYS A 314 40.35 -10.48 21.74
N ALA A 315 39.64 -9.38 22.01
CA ALA A 315 38.19 -9.25 21.85
C ALA A 315 37.82 -8.81 20.42
N TRP A 316 38.26 -9.60 19.44
CA TRP A 316 37.82 -9.48 18.06
C TRP A 316 36.38 -10.00 17.93
N LYS A 317 35.56 -9.35 17.09
CA LYS A 317 34.20 -9.82 16.76
C LYS A 317 34.17 -10.42 15.37
N GLU A 318 33.63 -11.64 15.28
CA GLU A 318 33.35 -12.29 14.00
C GLU A 318 32.14 -11.66 13.33
N ARG A 319 32.21 -11.50 12.00
CA ARG A 319 31.06 -11.05 11.22
C ARG A 319 30.09 -12.22 11.00
N PRO A 320 28.78 -12.01 11.19
CA PRO A 320 27.78 -13.00 10.81
C PRO A 320 27.93 -13.41 9.35
N ALA A 321 27.65 -14.68 9.05
CA ALA A 321 27.66 -15.18 7.68
C ALA A 321 26.76 -14.33 6.77
N VAL A 322 27.22 -14.02 5.57
CA VAL A 322 26.45 -13.24 4.59
C VAL A 322 25.10 -13.90 4.28
N SER A 323 25.05 -15.24 4.32
CA SER A 323 23.82 -16.01 4.17
C SER A 323 22.76 -15.64 5.20
N LEU A 324 23.13 -15.36 6.45
CA LEU A 324 22.18 -14.93 7.48
C LEU A 324 21.52 -13.60 7.11
N LYS A 325 22.30 -12.63 6.61
CA LYS A 325 21.78 -11.33 6.14
C LYS A 325 20.81 -11.52 4.97
N VAL A 326 21.16 -12.38 4.00
CA VAL A 326 20.29 -12.70 2.85
C VAL A 326 19.00 -13.40 3.28
N ILE A 327 19.11 -14.43 4.13
CA ILE A 327 17.95 -15.19 4.62
C ILE A 327 17.00 -14.28 5.39
N ALA A 328 17.52 -13.42 6.27
CA ALA A 328 16.69 -12.49 7.02
C ALA A 328 15.98 -11.47 6.12
N ALA A 329 16.66 -10.93 5.09
CA ALA A 329 16.05 -10.02 4.12
C ALA A 329 14.93 -10.70 3.31
N VAL A 330 15.18 -11.92 2.80
CA VAL A 330 14.17 -12.71 2.09
C VAL A 330 12.98 -13.04 3.00
N LEU A 331 13.25 -13.44 4.25
CA LEU A 331 12.21 -13.74 5.23
C LEU A 331 11.36 -12.51 5.54
N ALA A 332 11.96 -11.33 5.71
CA ALA A 332 11.22 -10.09 5.97
C ALA A 332 10.27 -9.74 4.81
N VAL A 333 10.76 -9.81 3.57
CA VAL A 333 9.94 -9.58 2.36
C VAL A 333 8.83 -10.64 2.23
N ALA A 334 9.16 -11.92 2.47
CA ALA A 334 8.20 -13.02 2.41
C ALA A 334 7.10 -12.88 3.47
N LEU A 335 7.44 -12.46 4.69
CA LEU A 335 6.49 -12.19 5.77
C LEU A 335 5.58 -10.99 5.42
N GLY A 336 6.11 -9.95 4.78
CA GLY A 336 5.31 -8.82 4.30
C GLY A 336 4.28 -9.25 3.25
N ALA A 337 4.72 -10.06 2.28
CA ALA A 337 3.84 -10.64 1.27
C ALA A 337 2.80 -11.60 1.87
N ALA A 338 3.20 -12.49 2.78
CA ALA A 338 2.30 -13.42 3.46
C ALA A 338 1.24 -12.68 4.29
N THR A 339 1.63 -11.61 4.99
CA THR A 339 0.70 -10.79 5.77
C THR A 339 -0.31 -10.07 4.88
N ALA A 340 0.08 -9.64 3.67
CA ALA A 340 -0.84 -9.03 2.72
C ALA A 340 -1.87 -10.01 2.14
N ILE A 341 -1.55 -11.31 2.07
CA ILE A 341 -2.42 -12.36 1.54
C ILE A 341 -3.32 -12.96 2.64
N ALA A 342 -2.91 -12.87 3.91
CA ALA A 342 -3.59 -13.50 5.03
C ALA A 342 -5.05 -13.00 5.19
N GLN A 343 -6.00 -13.94 5.18
CA GLN A 343 -7.43 -13.67 5.37
C GLN A 343 -7.85 -13.96 6.82
N VAL A 344 -7.27 -13.22 7.76
CA VAL A 344 -7.57 -13.35 9.20
C VAL A 344 -8.26 -12.11 9.75
N ARG A 345 -8.84 -12.22 10.95
CA ARG A 345 -9.48 -11.07 11.64
C ARG A 345 -8.45 -9.96 11.86
N THR A 346 -8.85 -8.70 11.69
CA THR A 346 -7.95 -7.54 11.73
C THR A 346 -7.06 -7.49 12.97
N TRP A 347 -7.61 -7.78 14.15
CA TRP A 347 -6.84 -7.76 15.40
C TRP A 347 -5.74 -8.84 15.45
N VAL A 348 -5.98 -10.01 14.86
CA VAL A 348 -4.97 -11.08 14.74
C VAL A 348 -3.85 -10.62 13.83
N LEU A 349 -4.19 -9.98 12.72
CA LEU A 349 -3.20 -9.42 11.79
C LEU A 349 -2.33 -8.37 12.47
N VAL A 350 -2.91 -7.46 13.27
CA VAL A 350 -2.16 -6.47 14.05
C VAL A 350 -1.18 -7.15 15.01
N LEU A 351 -1.62 -8.17 15.75
CA LEU A 351 -0.72 -8.93 16.64
C LEU A 351 0.41 -9.61 15.87
N CYS A 352 0.14 -10.19 14.71
CA CYS A 352 1.16 -10.78 13.85
C CYS A 352 2.18 -9.75 13.36
N VAL A 353 1.74 -8.55 12.95
CA VAL A 353 2.64 -7.47 12.51
C VAL A 353 3.53 -7.01 13.67
N VAL A 354 2.94 -6.79 14.85
CA VAL A 354 3.71 -6.41 16.05
C VAL A 354 4.74 -7.48 16.40
N ALA A 355 4.37 -8.76 16.36
CA ALA A 355 5.30 -9.85 16.63
C ALA A 355 6.44 -9.93 15.60
N GLN A 356 6.16 -9.71 14.31
CA GLN A 356 7.19 -9.67 13.26
C GLN A 356 8.15 -8.49 13.45
N PHE A 357 7.65 -7.32 13.79
CA PHE A 357 8.49 -6.13 13.99
C PHE A 357 9.34 -6.27 15.25
N ALA A 358 8.76 -6.81 16.33
CA ALA A 358 9.50 -7.16 17.53
C ALA A 358 10.63 -8.16 17.23
N LEU A 359 10.37 -9.16 16.38
CA LEU A 359 11.38 -10.13 15.95
C LEU A 359 12.51 -9.44 15.16
N PHE A 360 12.18 -8.58 14.18
CA PHE A 360 13.19 -7.87 13.38
C PHE A 360 14.08 -6.96 14.22
N LEU A 361 13.54 -6.37 15.28
CA LEU A 361 14.30 -5.55 16.23
C LEU A 361 15.09 -6.40 17.25
N ALA A 362 14.55 -7.53 17.70
CA ALA A 362 15.19 -8.36 18.73
C ALA A 362 16.36 -9.19 18.19
N VAL A 363 16.30 -9.66 16.93
CA VAL A 363 17.35 -10.52 16.35
C VAL A 363 18.73 -9.84 16.36
N PRO A 364 18.91 -8.59 15.91
CA PRO A 364 20.20 -7.90 15.99
C PRO A 364 20.73 -7.79 17.42
N PHE A 365 19.86 -7.54 18.41
CA PHE A 365 20.28 -7.51 19.82
C PHE A 365 20.73 -8.88 20.32
N ALA A 366 20.04 -9.96 19.92
CA ALA A 366 20.45 -11.32 20.26
C ALA A 366 21.80 -11.70 19.63
N VAL A 367 22.05 -11.29 18.38
CA VAL A 367 23.32 -11.53 17.67
C VAL A 367 24.47 -10.73 18.30
N GLU A 368 24.24 -9.47 18.68
CA GLU A 368 25.23 -8.65 19.38
C GLU A 368 25.57 -9.26 20.76
N ARG A 369 24.56 -9.68 21.52
CA ARG A 369 24.73 -10.36 22.82
C ARG A 369 25.52 -11.66 22.69
N ALA A 370 25.39 -12.36 21.56
CA ALA A 370 26.17 -13.56 21.26
C ALA A 370 27.64 -13.26 20.89
N GLY A 371 28.04 -11.99 20.82
CA GLY A 371 29.43 -11.57 20.58
C GLY A 371 29.79 -11.37 19.10
N TYR A 372 28.82 -11.42 18.19
CA TYR A 372 29.05 -11.17 16.77
C TYR A 372 29.03 -9.67 16.45
N ASP A 373 29.71 -9.30 15.37
CA ASP A 373 29.71 -7.96 14.81
C ASP A 373 28.37 -7.66 14.11
N THR A 374 27.52 -6.85 14.74
CA THR A 374 26.25 -6.39 14.13
C THR A 374 26.33 -5.04 13.44
N LEU A 375 27.54 -4.49 13.28
CA LEU A 375 27.78 -3.35 12.41
C LEU A 375 27.51 -3.81 10.96
N ASP A 376 26.84 -2.98 10.16
CA ASP A 376 26.34 -3.34 8.82
C ASP A 376 25.21 -4.39 8.78
N MET A 377 24.48 -4.61 9.89
CA MET A 377 23.28 -5.46 9.90
C MET A 377 22.05 -4.64 9.46
N PRO A 378 21.30 -5.04 8.40
CA PRO A 378 20.26 -4.21 7.79
C PRO A 378 18.89 -4.34 8.49
N ALA A 379 18.84 -4.10 9.80
CA ALA A 379 17.65 -4.34 10.62
C ALA A 379 16.48 -3.38 10.29
N THR A 380 16.78 -2.10 10.09
CA THR A 380 15.81 -1.11 9.61
C THR A 380 15.38 -1.43 8.17
N GLY A 381 16.33 -1.90 7.35
CA GLY A 381 16.07 -2.42 6.02
C GLY A 381 14.99 -3.50 6.01
N TRP A 382 15.00 -4.44 6.95
CA TRP A 382 13.97 -5.49 7.05
C TRP A 382 12.57 -4.93 7.26
N LEU A 383 12.42 -3.91 8.13
CA LEU A 383 11.13 -3.26 8.38
C LEU A 383 10.61 -2.55 7.13
N ILE A 384 11.47 -1.83 6.42
CA ILE A 384 11.08 -1.11 5.20
C ILE A 384 10.82 -2.06 4.04
N GLY A 385 11.66 -3.08 3.85
CA GLY A 385 11.44 -4.11 2.84
C GLY A 385 10.13 -4.87 3.08
N TRP A 386 9.82 -5.21 4.33
CA TRP A 386 8.53 -5.77 4.71
C TRP A 386 7.37 -4.84 4.31
N LEU A 387 7.47 -3.53 4.59
CA LEU A 387 6.43 -2.55 4.30
C LEU A 387 6.21 -2.39 2.79
N VAL A 388 7.28 -2.31 2.00
CA VAL A 388 7.21 -2.22 0.53
C VAL A 388 6.58 -3.50 -0.03
N ALA A 389 6.94 -4.68 0.48
CA ALA A 389 6.34 -5.94 0.06
C ALA A 389 4.84 -6.01 0.40
N TYR A 390 4.46 -5.64 1.63
CA TYR A 390 3.06 -5.60 2.07
C TYR A 390 2.21 -4.65 1.21
N THR A 391 2.71 -3.44 0.95
CA THR A 391 2.00 -2.44 0.13
C THR A 391 1.91 -2.85 -1.35
N ALA A 392 2.97 -3.41 -1.92
CA ALA A 392 2.98 -3.93 -3.29
C ALA A 392 1.96 -5.06 -3.49
N ILE A 393 1.96 -6.07 -2.62
CA ILE A 393 1.02 -7.20 -2.73
C ILE A 393 -0.42 -6.76 -2.45
N SER A 394 -0.64 -5.95 -1.40
CA SER A 394 -2.00 -5.52 -1.05
C SER A 394 -2.62 -4.61 -2.12
N SER A 395 -1.84 -3.74 -2.76
CA SER A 395 -2.32 -2.91 -3.88
C SER A 395 -2.66 -3.77 -5.11
N GLY A 396 -1.84 -4.77 -5.43
CA GLY A 396 -2.12 -5.74 -6.48
C GLY A 396 -3.42 -6.49 -6.24
N LEU A 397 -3.64 -7.01 -5.03
CA LEU A 397 -4.87 -7.71 -4.64
C LEU A 397 -6.11 -6.79 -4.72
N ARG A 398 -6.01 -5.55 -4.24
CA ARG A 398 -7.10 -4.57 -4.36
C ARG A 398 -7.47 -4.29 -5.82
N ALA A 399 -6.48 -4.16 -6.69
CA ALA A 399 -6.70 -3.91 -8.11
C ALA A 399 -7.39 -5.09 -8.82
N ILE A 400 -7.03 -6.33 -8.47
CA ILE A 400 -7.70 -7.53 -9.00
C ILE A 400 -9.17 -7.55 -8.55
N ASN A 401 -9.42 -7.34 -7.27
CA ASN A 401 -10.77 -7.34 -6.72
C ASN A 401 -11.63 -6.22 -7.32
N ALA A 402 -11.05 -5.05 -7.60
CA ALA A 402 -11.73 -3.96 -8.28
C ALA A 402 -12.11 -4.32 -9.73
N ALA A 403 -11.18 -4.90 -10.49
CA ALA A 403 -11.43 -5.32 -11.87
C ALA A 403 -12.50 -6.41 -11.96
N GLN A 404 -12.49 -7.38 -11.04
CA GLN A 404 -13.54 -8.40 -10.96
C GLN A 404 -14.91 -7.80 -10.65
N ARG A 405 -14.97 -6.79 -9.77
CA ARG A 405 -16.22 -6.06 -9.49
C ARG A 405 -16.71 -5.28 -10.69
N GLU A 406 -15.83 -4.56 -11.38
CA GLU A 406 -16.20 -3.80 -12.58
C GLU A 406 -16.72 -4.72 -13.70
N PHE A 407 -16.04 -5.85 -13.92
CA PHE A 407 -16.50 -6.87 -14.86
C PHE A 407 -17.89 -7.42 -14.49
N ALA A 408 -18.11 -7.73 -13.20
CA ALA A 408 -19.41 -8.16 -12.70
C ALA A 408 -20.49 -7.09 -12.90
N GLN A 409 -20.19 -5.81 -12.63
CA GLN A 409 -21.11 -4.70 -12.88
C GLN A 409 -21.45 -4.54 -14.36
N GLY A 410 -20.44 -4.61 -15.24
CA GLY A 410 -20.63 -4.52 -16.68
C GLY A 410 -21.46 -5.67 -17.26
N ALA A 411 -21.30 -6.88 -16.72
CA ALA A 411 -22.10 -8.04 -17.11
C ALA A 411 -23.57 -7.90 -16.67
N LEU A 412 -23.83 -7.46 -15.44
CA LEU A 412 -25.20 -7.21 -14.93
C LEU A 412 -25.86 -6.02 -15.61
N GLY A 413 -25.08 -4.97 -15.96
CA GLY A 413 -25.58 -3.74 -16.59
C GLY A 413 -26.17 -3.92 -17.99
N LYS A 414 -25.99 -5.09 -18.61
CA LYS A 414 -26.66 -5.45 -19.87
C LYS A 414 -28.14 -5.79 -19.69
N TYR A 415 -28.56 -6.13 -18.47
CA TYR A 415 -29.92 -6.61 -18.17
C TYR A 415 -30.61 -5.79 -17.08
N LEU A 416 -29.86 -4.96 -16.34
CA LEU A 416 -30.35 -4.21 -15.19
C LEU A 416 -29.82 -2.76 -15.22
N PRO A 417 -30.61 -1.78 -14.76
CA PRO A 417 -30.10 -0.43 -14.52
C PRO A 417 -28.87 -0.43 -13.60
N ARG A 418 -27.93 0.50 -13.81
CA ARG A 418 -26.68 0.58 -13.03
C ARG A 418 -26.91 0.63 -11.51
N SER A 419 -27.95 1.34 -11.08
CA SER A 419 -28.34 1.44 -9.67
C SER A 419 -28.77 0.08 -9.09
N VAL A 420 -29.51 -0.70 -9.86
CA VAL A 420 -29.97 -2.05 -9.48
C VAL A 420 -28.81 -3.05 -9.44
N ALA A 421 -27.93 -3.03 -10.45
CA ALA A 421 -26.73 -3.87 -10.48
C ALA A 421 -25.79 -3.57 -9.29
N ALA A 422 -25.60 -2.29 -8.95
CA ALA A 422 -24.80 -1.88 -7.80
C ALA A 422 -25.40 -2.34 -6.46
N GLU A 423 -26.73 -2.25 -6.31
CA GLU A 423 -27.44 -2.69 -5.11
C GLU A 423 -27.38 -4.22 -4.94
N ILE A 424 -27.54 -4.97 -6.03
CA ILE A 424 -27.37 -6.42 -6.04
C ILE A 424 -25.97 -6.83 -5.59
N MET A 425 -24.93 -6.13 -6.04
CA MET A 425 -23.56 -6.42 -5.63
C MET A 425 -23.27 -6.07 -4.17
N ARG A 426 -23.98 -5.09 -3.61
CA ARG A 426 -23.91 -4.78 -2.17
C ARG A 426 -24.63 -5.83 -1.34
N ASN A 427 -25.76 -6.33 -1.84
CA ASN A 427 -26.65 -7.25 -1.12
C ASN A 427 -27.01 -8.47 -1.99
N PRO A 428 -26.08 -9.43 -2.21
CA PRO A 428 -26.31 -10.60 -3.08
C PRO A 428 -27.49 -11.46 -2.61
N GLU A 429 -27.80 -11.44 -1.32
CA GLU A 429 -28.88 -12.21 -0.71
C GLU A 429 -30.28 -11.78 -1.19
N ARG A 430 -30.43 -10.56 -1.72
CA ARG A 430 -31.69 -10.09 -2.34
C ARG A 430 -32.02 -10.83 -3.63
N LEU A 431 -31.07 -11.55 -4.23
CA LEU A 431 -31.28 -12.43 -5.39
C LEU A 431 -31.53 -13.89 -4.98
N SER A 432 -32.00 -14.16 -3.76
CA SER A 432 -32.25 -15.54 -3.32
C SER A 432 -33.14 -16.32 -4.32
N LEU A 433 -32.92 -17.63 -4.45
CA LEU A 433 -33.62 -18.53 -5.38
C LEU A 433 -35.13 -18.69 -5.09
N HIS A 434 -35.69 -17.90 -4.17
CA HIS A 434 -37.09 -17.96 -3.80
C HIS A 434 -37.83 -16.83 -4.52
N GLY A 435 -38.88 -17.20 -5.26
CA GLY A 435 -39.83 -16.23 -5.80
C GLY A 435 -40.60 -15.56 -4.67
N GLU A 436 -40.73 -14.24 -4.74
CA GLU A 436 -41.55 -13.44 -3.83
C GLU A 436 -42.76 -12.87 -4.58
N LYS A 437 -43.92 -12.86 -3.93
CA LYS A 437 -45.10 -12.17 -4.46
C LYS A 437 -44.90 -10.67 -4.33
N ARG A 438 -44.97 -9.95 -5.44
CA ARG A 438 -44.89 -8.49 -5.49
C ARG A 438 -45.93 -7.93 -6.45
N GLU A 439 -46.46 -6.76 -6.11
CA GLU A 439 -47.19 -5.96 -7.07
C GLU A 439 -46.19 -5.22 -7.96
N ILE A 440 -46.32 -5.40 -9.27
CA ILE A 440 -45.40 -4.81 -10.27
C ILE A 440 -46.18 -4.22 -11.45
N PHE A 441 -45.55 -3.29 -12.16
CA PHE A 441 -46.02 -2.88 -13.49
C PHE A 441 -45.35 -3.78 -14.52
N CYS A 442 -46.15 -4.47 -15.33
CA CYS A 442 -45.70 -5.37 -16.39
C CYS A 442 -45.89 -4.69 -17.74
N LEU A 443 -44.90 -4.80 -18.62
CA LEU A 443 -44.93 -4.25 -19.97
C LEU A 443 -44.56 -5.32 -20.99
N PHE A 444 -45.34 -5.38 -22.06
CA PHE A 444 -45.05 -6.13 -23.27
C PHE A 444 -45.12 -5.22 -24.47
N SER A 445 -44.15 -5.32 -25.37
CA SER A 445 -44.22 -4.70 -26.69
C SER A 445 -44.23 -5.75 -27.80
N ASP A 446 -44.67 -5.38 -28.99
CA ASP A 446 -44.58 -6.20 -30.21
C ASP A 446 -44.49 -5.28 -31.44
N LEU A 447 -43.87 -5.75 -32.52
CA LEU A 447 -43.76 -5.00 -33.76
C LEU A 447 -44.74 -5.53 -34.81
N GLU A 448 -45.68 -4.68 -35.22
CA GLU A 448 -46.68 -5.07 -36.20
C GLU A 448 -46.07 -5.53 -37.53
N GLY A 449 -46.45 -6.74 -37.94
CA GLY A 449 -46.07 -7.30 -39.24
C GLY A 449 -44.65 -7.85 -39.29
N PHE A 450 -43.95 -7.96 -38.15
CA PHE A 450 -42.57 -8.47 -38.12
C PHE A 450 -42.43 -9.87 -38.72
N THR A 451 -43.36 -10.79 -38.45
CA THR A 451 -43.35 -12.14 -39.07
C THR A 451 -43.39 -12.07 -40.60
N LYS A 452 -44.16 -11.15 -41.17
CA LYS A 452 -44.20 -10.97 -42.64
C LYS A 452 -42.88 -10.40 -43.16
N LEU A 453 -42.26 -9.50 -42.40
CA LEU A 453 -40.95 -8.93 -42.71
C LEU A 453 -39.85 -10.00 -42.76
N THR A 454 -39.86 -10.96 -41.82
CA THR A 454 -38.85 -12.04 -41.77
C THR A 454 -38.85 -12.96 -42.99
N HIS A 455 -39.95 -13.01 -43.75
CA HIS A 455 -40.04 -13.78 -44.99
C HIS A 455 -39.62 -12.99 -46.24
N ALA A 456 -39.53 -11.66 -46.15
CA ALA A 456 -39.35 -10.77 -47.31
C ALA A 456 -37.95 -10.14 -47.39
N VAL A 457 -37.10 -10.34 -46.37
CA VAL A 457 -35.81 -9.67 -46.22
C VAL A 457 -34.72 -10.71 -45.92
N GLU A 458 -33.51 -10.47 -46.44
CA GLU A 458 -32.35 -11.34 -46.21
C GLU A 458 -32.02 -11.52 -44.72
N PRO A 459 -31.62 -12.72 -44.26
CA PRO A 459 -31.39 -13.03 -42.84
C PRO A 459 -30.43 -12.08 -42.12
N GLU A 460 -29.34 -11.65 -42.78
CA GLU A 460 -28.38 -10.71 -42.19
C GLU A 460 -28.97 -9.33 -41.95
N MET A 461 -29.82 -8.85 -42.87
CA MET A 461 -30.49 -7.57 -42.74
C MET A 461 -31.57 -7.64 -41.66
N ILE A 462 -32.33 -8.74 -41.58
CA ILE A 462 -33.29 -8.98 -40.49
C ILE A 462 -32.61 -8.96 -39.13
N ALA A 463 -31.46 -9.62 -38.98
CA ALA A 463 -30.74 -9.63 -37.71
C ALA A 463 -30.28 -8.22 -37.29
N ARG A 464 -29.81 -7.40 -38.24
CA ARG A 464 -29.42 -6.00 -37.97
C ARG A 464 -30.62 -5.15 -37.55
N LEU A 465 -31.73 -5.24 -38.29
CA LEU A 465 -32.95 -4.48 -38.02
C LEU A 465 -33.56 -4.88 -36.66
N LEU A 466 -33.61 -6.18 -36.37
CA LEU A 466 -34.13 -6.67 -35.09
C LEU A 466 -33.25 -6.21 -33.92
N ASN A 467 -31.92 -6.29 -34.04
CA ASN A 467 -31.02 -5.85 -32.99
C ASN A 467 -31.13 -4.33 -32.74
N ASP A 468 -31.15 -3.49 -33.79
CA ASP A 468 -31.34 -2.03 -33.63
C ASP A 468 -32.68 -1.70 -32.96
N TYR A 469 -33.76 -2.37 -33.38
CA TYR A 469 -35.08 -2.21 -32.76
C TYR A 469 -35.08 -2.61 -31.28
N LEU A 470 -34.60 -3.82 -30.95
CA LEU A 470 -34.54 -4.30 -29.57
C LEU A 470 -33.62 -3.43 -28.70
N ASP A 471 -32.51 -2.93 -29.24
CA ASP A 471 -31.58 -2.04 -28.53
C ASP A 471 -32.23 -0.69 -28.19
N ARG A 472 -32.95 -0.08 -29.14
CA ARG A 472 -33.69 1.18 -28.90
C ARG A 472 -34.74 1.03 -27.80
N LEU A 473 -35.55 -0.02 -27.88
CA LEU A 473 -36.59 -0.29 -26.89
C LEU A 473 -36.00 -0.62 -25.52
N SER A 474 -34.93 -1.43 -25.48
CA SER A 474 -34.21 -1.75 -24.26
C SER A 474 -33.62 -0.51 -23.58
N ALA A 475 -33.07 0.41 -24.37
CA ALA A 475 -32.56 1.68 -23.85
C ALA A 475 -33.66 2.50 -23.18
N VAL A 476 -34.86 2.56 -23.76
CA VAL A 476 -36.02 3.22 -23.15
C VAL A 476 -36.39 2.57 -21.81
N VAL A 477 -36.53 1.24 -21.76
CA VAL A 477 -36.84 0.53 -20.51
C VAL A 477 -35.84 0.86 -19.41
N LEU A 478 -34.53 0.80 -19.72
CA LEU A 478 -33.47 1.09 -18.77
C LEU A 478 -33.43 2.57 -18.35
N GLN A 479 -33.71 3.50 -19.27
CA GLN A 479 -33.76 4.94 -19.01
C GLN A 479 -34.85 5.29 -17.99
N TYR A 480 -36.02 4.65 -18.10
CA TYR A 480 -37.13 4.82 -17.16
C TYR A 480 -37.03 3.87 -15.96
N GLY A 481 -35.87 3.25 -15.70
CA GLY A 481 -35.62 2.48 -14.49
C GLY A 481 -36.29 1.10 -14.43
N GLY A 482 -36.75 0.58 -15.57
CA GLY A 482 -37.35 -0.76 -15.67
C GLY A 482 -36.31 -1.87 -15.67
N THR A 483 -36.75 -3.06 -15.28
CA THR A 483 -35.99 -4.31 -15.37
C THR A 483 -36.37 -5.04 -16.66
N LEU A 484 -35.40 -5.34 -17.51
CA LEU A 484 -35.61 -6.17 -18.71
C LEU A 484 -35.74 -7.64 -18.30
N ASP A 485 -36.84 -8.28 -18.68
CA ASP A 485 -37.12 -9.67 -18.37
C ASP A 485 -36.56 -10.61 -19.46
N LYS A 486 -37.08 -10.47 -20.68
CA LYS A 486 -36.67 -11.27 -21.85
C LYS A 486 -37.12 -10.64 -23.17
N PHE A 487 -36.52 -11.13 -24.25
CA PHE A 487 -37.01 -10.95 -25.61
C PHE A 487 -37.84 -12.16 -26.03
N VAL A 488 -38.98 -11.93 -26.69
CA VAL A 488 -39.82 -12.99 -27.26
C VAL A 488 -40.04 -12.67 -28.75
N GLY A 489 -39.11 -13.13 -29.60
CA GLY A 489 -39.09 -12.70 -31.00
C GLY A 489 -38.70 -11.21 -31.09
N ASP A 490 -39.61 -10.40 -31.62
CA ASP A 490 -39.55 -8.94 -31.69
C ASP A 490 -40.17 -8.23 -30.48
N ALA A 491 -40.70 -8.98 -29.51
CA ALA A 491 -41.28 -8.43 -28.30
C ALA A 491 -40.21 -8.13 -27.22
N VAL A 492 -40.33 -6.98 -26.57
CA VAL A 492 -39.60 -6.63 -25.35
C VAL A 492 -40.52 -6.80 -24.16
N VAL A 493 -40.06 -7.58 -23.17
CA VAL A 493 -40.78 -7.80 -21.91
C VAL A 493 -40.00 -7.14 -20.78
N ALA A 494 -40.69 -6.31 -19.99
CA ALA A 494 -40.09 -5.56 -18.90
C ALA A 494 -41.05 -5.39 -17.72
N PHE A 495 -40.50 -5.05 -16.55
CA PHE A 495 -41.31 -4.71 -15.38
C PHE A 495 -40.67 -3.66 -14.46
N TRP A 496 -41.51 -3.01 -13.65
CA TRP A 496 -41.13 -2.05 -12.59
C TRP A 496 -41.69 -2.51 -11.25
N GLY A 497 -41.05 -2.13 -10.13
CA GLY A 497 -41.40 -2.60 -8.78
C GLY A 497 -40.52 -3.75 -8.27
N ALA A 498 -39.64 -4.29 -9.10
CA ALA A 498 -38.67 -5.32 -8.72
C ALA A 498 -37.38 -5.25 -9.57
N PRO A 499 -36.20 -5.63 -9.03
CA PRO A 499 -35.95 -6.04 -7.63
C PRO A 499 -36.03 -4.89 -6.62
N ILE A 500 -36.02 -3.64 -7.10
CA ILE A 500 -36.19 -2.43 -6.29
C ILE A 500 -37.49 -1.76 -6.74
N ALA A 501 -38.33 -1.34 -5.79
CA ALA A 501 -39.53 -0.57 -6.04
C ALA A 501 -39.29 0.91 -5.75
N TYR A 502 -39.85 1.78 -6.59
CA TYR A 502 -39.85 3.23 -6.41
C TYR A 502 -41.29 3.76 -6.31
N PRO A 503 -41.54 4.84 -5.56
CA PRO A 503 -42.89 5.42 -5.45
C PRO A 503 -43.50 5.86 -6.78
N ASP A 504 -42.66 6.23 -7.76
CA ASP A 504 -43.02 6.72 -9.09
C ASP A 504 -42.95 5.64 -10.19
N ASP A 505 -42.89 4.35 -9.84
CA ASP A 505 -42.79 3.25 -10.81
C ASP A 505 -43.96 3.21 -11.79
N GLY A 506 -45.16 3.63 -11.37
CA GLY A 506 -46.32 3.71 -12.26
C GLY A 506 -46.18 4.80 -13.33
N GLU A 507 -45.74 5.99 -12.93
CA GLU A 507 -45.43 7.09 -13.85
C GLU A 507 -44.34 6.67 -14.85
N ARG A 508 -43.28 6.04 -14.35
CA ARG A 508 -42.16 5.55 -15.16
C ARG A 508 -42.57 4.49 -16.15
N ALA A 509 -43.36 3.49 -15.75
CA ALA A 509 -43.81 2.42 -16.62
C ALA A 509 -44.69 2.93 -17.77
N VAL A 510 -45.62 3.85 -17.49
CA VAL A 510 -46.49 4.44 -18.51
C VAL A 510 -45.70 5.36 -19.45
N LYS A 511 -44.81 6.22 -18.92
CA LYS A 511 -43.93 7.06 -19.75
C LYS A 511 -42.99 6.21 -20.61
N ALA A 512 -42.47 5.10 -20.08
CA ALA A 512 -41.66 4.15 -20.83
C ALA A 512 -42.46 3.53 -21.98
N ALA A 513 -43.71 3.13 -21.74
CA ALA A 513 -44.57 2.57 -22.79
C ALA A 513 -44.82 3.56 -23.93
N TRP A 514 -45.11 4.82 -23.61
CA TRP A 514 -45.25 5.87 -24.62
C TRP A 514 -43.94 6.13 -25.36
N ALA A 515 -42.82 6.24 -24.63
CA ALA A 515 -41.50 6.44 -25.21
C ALA A 515 -41.05 5.25 -26.09
N MET A 516 -41.43 4.01 -25.76
CA MET A 516 -41.17 2.83 -26.59
C MET A 516 -41.95 2.89 -27.91
N TYR A 517 -43.19 3.35 -27.88
CA TYR A 517 -43.94 3.62 -29.11
C TYR A 517 -43.22 4.67 -29.97
N LEU A 518 -42.81 5.80 -29.39
CA LEU A 518 -42.07 6.85 -30.11
C LEU A 518 -40.73 6.36 -30.68
N ALA A 519 -39.98 5.56 -29.91
CA ALA A 519 -38.73 4.95 -30.36
C ALA A 519 -38.97 3.96 -31.51
N GLY A 520 -40.09 3.23 -31.48
CA GLY A 520 -40.56 2.41 -32.59
C GLY A 520 -40.85 3.24 -33.85
N GLU A 521 -41.53 4.39 -33.71
CA GLU A 521 -41.78 5.29 -34.84
C GLU A 521 -40.49 5.90 -35.42
N GLU A 522 -39.52 6.21 -34.56
CA GLU A 522 -38.19 6.65 -35.02
C GLU A 522 -37.47 5.53 -35.78
N PHE A 523 -37.49 4.31 -35.25
CA PHE A 523 -36.92 3.13 -35.91
C PHE A 523 -37.53 2.93 -37.31
N ARG A 524 -38.86 3.04 -37.43
CA ARG A 524 -39.57 2.93 -38.72
C ARG A 524 -39.12 3.98 -39.73
N LYS A 525 -38.77 5.20 -39.27
CA LYS A 525 -38.25 6.28 -40.12
C LYS A 525 -36.77 6.06 -40.50
N SER A 526 -36.00 5.36 -39.67
CA SER A 526 -34.58 5.09 -39.93
C SER A 526 -34.31 3.86 -40.80
N VAL A 527 -35.36 3.07 -41.12
CA VAL A 527 -35.22 1.88 -41.96
C VAL A 527 -34.79 2.27 -43.39
N PRO A 528 -33.76 1.63 -43.98
CA PRO A 528 -33.27 1.95 -45.32
C PRO A 528 -34.32 1.78 -46.43
N GLU A 529 -34.16 2.53 -47.52
CA GLU A 529 -34.92 2.32 -48.76
C GLU A 529 -34.71 0.88 -49.28
N GLY A 530 -35.80 0.20 -49.66
CA GLY A 530 -35.80 -1.18 -50.14
C GLY A 530 -36.29 -2.22 -49.14
N VAL A 531 -36.52 -1.85 -47.88
CA VAL A 531 -37.17 -2.71 -46.87
C VAL A 531 -38.69 -2.50 -46.92
N PRO A 532 -39.53 -3.56 -46.84
CA PRO A 532 -40.98 -3.41 -46.72
C PRO A 532 -41.37 -2.53 -45.54
N LYS A 533 -42.46 -1.77 -45.69
CA LYS A 533 -42.96 -0.91 -44.61
C LYS A 533 -43.20 -1.73 -43.33
N ILE A 534 -42.50 -1.34 -42.27
CA ILE A 534 -42.66 -1.92 -40.94
C ILE A 534 -43.90 -1.30 -40.28
N GLY A 535 -44.70 -2.10 -39.57
CA GLY A 535 -45.88 -1.63 -38.85
C GLY A 535 -45.54 -0.94 -37.52
N ARG A 536 -46.56 -0.50 -36.77
CA ARG A 536 -46.37 0.24 -35.50
C ARG A 536 -45.86 -0.67 -34.38
N THR A 537 -45.08 -0.11 -33.46
CA THR A 537 -44.82 -0.76 -32.17
C THR A 537 -46.07 -0.65 -31.30
N ARG A 538 -46.58 -1.78 -30.83
CA ARG A 538 -47.70 -1.83 -29.88
C ARG A 538 -47.17 -2.14 -28.51
N VAL A 539 -47.76 -1.53 -27.48
CA VAL A 539 -47.34 -1.73 -26.09
C VAL A 539 -48.54 -1.97 -25.19
N GLY A 540 -48.44 -2.96 -24.30
CA GLY A 540 -49.43 -3.26 -23.27
C GLY A 540 -48.82 -3.10 -21.88
N VAL A 541 -49.50 -2.36 -21.00
CA VAL A 541 -49.08 -2.14 -19.61
C VAL A 541 -50.19 -2.56 -18.65
N HIS A 542 -49.83 -3.35 -17.64
CA HIS A 542 -50.75 -3.75 -16.58
C HIS A 542 -50.08 -3.65 -15.22
N TYR A 543 -50.89 -3.41 -14.19
CA TYR A 543 -50.45 -3.44 -12.80
C TYR A 543 -51.15 -4.57 -12.05
N GLY A 544 -50.37 -5.42 -11.39
CA GLY A 544 -50.93 -6.50 -10.57
C GLY A 544 -49.87 -7.33 -9.85
N GLU A 545 -50.35 -8.34 -9.09
CA GLU A 545 -49.47 -9.27 -8.38
C GLU A 545 -48.81 -10.27 -9.35
N ALA A 546 -47.49 -10.40 -9.24
CA ALA A 546 -46.70 -11.45 -9.87
C ALA A 546 -45.71 -12.05 -8.87
N VAL A 547 -45.28 -13.28 -9.12
CA VAL A 547 -44.16 -13.88 -8.40
C VAL A 547 -42.88 -13.50 -9.15
N VAL A 548 -42.04 -12.68 -8.52
CA VAL A 548 -40.76 -12.23 -9.09
C VAL A 548 -39.63 -12.97 -8.39
N GLY A 549 -38.66 -13.47 -9.16
CA GLY A 549 -37.52 -14.17 -8.58
C GLY A 549 -36.68 -14.88 -9.62
N ASN A 550 -35.71 -15.64 -9.13
CA ASN A 550 -34.85 -16.49 -9.93
C ASN A 550 -35.54 -17.85 -10.16
N PHE A 551 -35.97 -18.11 -11.40
CA PHE A 551 -36.63 -19.35 -11.80
C PHE A 551 -35.73 -20.16 -12.75
N GLY A 552 -35.62 -21.48 -12.53
CA GLY A 552 -34.78 -22.37 -13.35
C GLY A 552 -34.22 -23.57 -12.59
N GLY A 553 -33.26 -24.27 -13.20
CA GLY A 553 -32.54 -25.42 -12.61
C GLY A 553 -31.02 -25.20 -12.57
N GLU A 554 -30.24 -26.18 -12.09
CA GLU A 554 -28.79 -26.06 -11.81
C GLU A 554 -27.94 -25.47 -12.96
N GLY A 555 -28.37 -25.64 -14.22
CA GLY A 555 -27.64 -25.14 -15.40
C GLY A 555 -28.11 -23.81 -15.99
N ARG A 556 -29.31 -23.32 -15.66
CA ARG A 556 -29.88 -22.08 -16.22
C ARG A 556 -30.92 -21.50 -15.27
N ILE A 557 -30.62 -20.31 -14.74
CA ILE A 557 -31.49 -19.53 -13.86
C ILE A 557 -31.80 -18.21 -14.57
N GLN A 558 -33.07 -17.80 -14.58
CA GLN A 558 -33.51 -16.52 -15.12
C GLN A 558 -34.27 -15.75 -14.05
N TYR A 559 -33.86 -14.51 -13.81
CA TYR A 559 -34.66 -13.58 -13.01
C TYR A 559 -35.83 -13.09 -13.86
N THR A 560 -37.06 -13.43 -13.49
CA THR A 560 -38.26 -13.14 -14.28
C THR A 560 -39.47 -12.94 -13.37
N ALA A 561 -40.55 -12.39 -13.91
CA ALA A 561 -41.84 -12.30 -13.24
C ALA A 561 -42.81 -13.32 -13.84
N LEU A 562 -43.54 -14.05 -12.99
CA LEU A 562 -44.53 -15.06 -13.40
C LEU A 562 -45.88 -14.76 -12.73
N GLY A 563 -46.96 -14.73 -13.50
CA GLY A 563 -48.30 -14.54 -12.93
C GLY A 563 -49.32 -13.99 -13.92
N ASP A 564 -50.55 -13.78 -13.42
CA ASP A 564 -51.65 -13.20 -14.20
C ASP A 564 -51.32 -11.79 -14.70
N ALA A 565 -50.52 -11.02 -13.94
CA ALA A 565 -50.17 -9.66 -14.32
C ALA A 565 -49.35 -9.60 -15.62
N MET A 566 -48.35 -10.48 -15.77
CA MET A 566 -47.55 -10.59 -16.99
C MET A 566 -48.40 -11.03 -18.19
N ASN A 567 -49.26 -12.03 -18.00
CA ASN A 567 -50.16 -12.51 -19.05
C ASN A 567 -51.17 -11.44 -19.47
N THR A 568 -51.63 -10.60 -18.53
CA THR A 568 -52.57 -9.52 -18.82
C THR A 568 -51.90 -8.40 -19.61
N ALA A 569 -50.67 -8.00 -19.26
CA ALA A 569 -49.90 -7.05 -20.06
C ALA A 569 -49.67 -7.55 -21.51
N ALA A 570 -49.31 -8.83 -21.68
CA ALA A 570 -49.17 -9.43 -23.02
C ALA A 570 -50.49 -9.42 -23.81
N ARG A 571 -51.63 -9.67 -23.16
CA ARG A 571 -52.95 -9.62 -23.80
C ARG A 571 -53.37 -8.20 -24.14
N LEU A 572 -53.01 -7.20 -23.32
CA LEU A 572 -53.24 -5.79 -23.62
C LEU A 572 -52.41 -5.32 -24.81
N GLU A 573 -51.16 -5.78 -24.94
CA GLU A 573 -50.38 -5.54 -26.17
C GLU A 573 -51.17 -6.05 -27.37
N GLY A 574 -51.56 -7.33 -27.37
CA GLY A 574 -52.29 -7.93 -28.50
C GLY A 574 -53.65 -7.29 -28.78
N ALA A 575 -54.31 -6.73 -27.76
CA ALA A 575 -55.57 -6.00 -27.88
C ALA A 575 -55.43 -4.68 -28.64
N ASN A 576 -54.23 -4.13 -28.78
CA ASN A 576 -54.02 -2.91 -29.56
C ASN A 576 -54.45 -3.07 -31.02
N LYS A 577 -54.24 -4.26 -31.60
CA LYS A 577 -54.57 -4.53 -33.01
C LYS A 577 -56.06 -4.43 -33.33
N PRO A 578 -56.98 -5.15 -32.66
CA PRO A 578 -58.42 -5.04 -32.93
C PRO A 578 -59.03 -3.71 -32.46
N LEU A 579 -58.32 -2.93 -31.64
CA LEU A 579 -58.75 -1.62 -31.14
C LEU A 579 -58.10 -0.44 -31.89
N ASP A 580 -57.21 -0.72 -32.85
CA ASP A 580 -56.40 0.24 -33.60
C ASP A 580 -55.58 1.24 -32.74
N THR A 581 -55.33 0.88 -31.47
CA THR A 581 -54.56 1.70 -30.52
C THR A 581 -53.06 1.46 -30.63
N ARG A 582 -52.26 2.34 -30.03
CA ARG A 582 -50.78 2.23 -30.00
C ARG A 582 -50.28 1.62 -28.70
N VAL A 583 -50.78 2.16 -27.60
CA VAL A 583 -50.42 1.75 -26.24
C VAL A 583 -51.69 1.54 -25.45
N LEU A 584 -51.82 0.39 -24.78
CA LEU A 584 -52.94 0.12 -23.89
C LEU A 584 -52.46 -0.09 -22.47
N VAL A 585 -53.15 0.56 -21.54
CA VAL A 585 -52.87 0.54 -20.11
C VAL A 585 -54.15 0.08 -19.41
N SER A 586 -54.06 -0.88 -18.48
CA SER A 586 -55.23 -1.24 -17.67
C SER A 586 -55.59 -0.11 -16.69
N ARG A 587 -56.85 -0.10 -16.21
CA ARG A 587 -57.28 0.82 -15.14
C ARG A 587 -56.28 0.89 -14.00
N GLU A 588 -55.88 -0.26 -13.48
CA GLU A 588 -55.02 -0.35 -12.30
C GLU A 588 -53.67 0.34 -12.54
N ALA A 589 -53.12 0.21 -13.75
CA ALA A 589 -51.88 0.87 -14.11
C ALA A 589 -52.08 2.38 -14.35
N ALA A 590 -53.19 2.78 -14.97
CA ALA A 590 -53.51 4.19 -15.22
C ALA A 590 -53.70 4.95 -13.90
N GLU A 591 -54.52 4.44 -12.98
CA GLU A 591 -54.79 5.05 -11.67
C GLU A 591 -53.53 5.17 -10.81
N ARG A 592 -52.69 4.13 -10.77
CA ARG A 592 -51.44 4.14 -9.99
C ARG A 592 -50.30 4.91 -10.66
N SER A 593 -50.46 5.35 -11.91
CA SER A 593 -49.44 6.17 -12.58
C SER A 593 -49.47 7.64 -12.14
N GLY A 594 -50.62 8.12 -11.65
CA GLY A 594 -50.81 9.53 -11.29
C GLY A 594 -50.86 10.49 -12.49
N LEU A 595 -50.90 9.99 -13.72
CA LEU A 595 -50.98 10.78 -14.94
C LEU A 595 -52.44 11.00 -15.38
N ASP A 596 -52.72 12.13 -16.03
CA ASP A 596 -54.06 12.57 -16.46
C ASP A 596 -54.26 12.56 -17.99
N TRP A 597 -53.23 12.22 -18.74
CA TRP A 597 -53.19 12.20 -20.21
C TRP A 597 -53.80 10.94 -20.87
N PHE A 598 -54.78 10.29 -20.25
CA PHE A 598 -55.38 9.07 -20.75
C PHE A 598 -56.72 9.32 -21.43
N ARG A 599 -56.98 8.61 -22.54
CA ARG A 599 -58.35 8.44 -23.05
C ARG A 599 -58.88 7.05 -22.69
N PRO A 600 -60.11 6.93 -22.16
CA PRO A 600 -60.70 5.63 -21.88
C PRO A 600 -61.13 4.94 -23.18
N MET A 601 -60.84 3.64 -23.30
CA MET A 601 -61.10 2.81 -24.49
C MET A 601 -62.15 1.71 -24.23
N GLY A 602 -62.89 1.85 -23.12
CA GLY A 602 -64.00 0.99 -22.72
C GLY A 602 -63.58 -0.29 -22.00
N SER A 603 -64.57 -1.14 -21.70
CA SER A 603 -64.35 -2.45 -21.08
C SER A 603 -64.19 -3.52 -22.16
N VAL A 604 -63.07 -4.24 -22.15
CA VAL A 604 -62.76 -5.28 -23.12
C VAL A 604 -62.54 -6.63 -22.43
N THR A 605 -63.12 -7.68 -23.00
CA THR A 605 -62.85 -9.05 -22.60
C THR A 605 -61.68 -9.57 -23.42
N LEU A 606 -60.52 -9.65 -22.78
CA LEU A 606 -59.28 -10.15 -23.37
C LEU A 606 -59.40 -11.66 -23.65
N ARG A 607 -58.80 -12.12 -24.74
CA ARG A 607 -58.79 -13.53 -25.13
C ARG A 607 -58.31 -14.42 -23.99
N GLY A 608 -59.16 -15.36 -23.56
CA GLY A 608 -58.85 -16.31 -22.49
C GLY A 608 -58.95 -15.75 -21.07
N ARG A 609 -59.56 -14.58 -20.86
CA ARG A 609 -59.95 -14.02 -19.55
C ARG A 609 -61.47 -13.90 -19.50
N LYS A 610 -62.12 -14.37 -18.42
CA LYS A 610 -63.58 -14.25 -18.25
C LYS A 610 -64.00 -12.87 -17.72
N THR A 611 -63.12 -12.24 -16.94
CA THR A 611 -63.38 -10.92 -16.35
C THR A 611 -62.95 -9.82 -17.32
N PRO A 612 -63.86 -8.92 -17.72
CA PRO A 612 -63.52 -7.75 -18.52
C PRO A 612 -62.47 -6.87 -17.83
N VAL A 613 -61.65 -6.19 -18.62
CA VAL A 613 -60.65 -5.24 -18.16
C VAL A 613 -60.98 -3.89 -18.78
N GLU A 614 -60.99 -2.84 -17.97
CA GLU A 614 -61.13 -1.48 -18.48
C GLU A 614 -59.76 -0.96 -18.90
N VAL A 615 -59.72 -0.47 -20.13
CA VAL A 615 -58.47 -0.13 -20.81
C VAL A 615 -58.45 1.32 -21.22
N PHE A 616 -57.26 1.90 -21.19
CA PHE A 616 -56.97 3.30 -21.45
C PHE A 616 -55.84 3.39 -22.45
N GLU A 617 -55.89 4.37 -23.35
CA GLU A 617 -54.78 4.70 -24.22
C GLU A 617 -54.12 6.01 -23.73
N PRO A 618 -52.80 6.02 -23.49
CA PRO A 618 -52.05 7.25 -23.24
C PRO A 618 -52.04 8.12 -24.50
N VAL A 619 -52.46 9.38 -24.37
CA VAL A 619 -52.50 10.38 -25.43
C VAL A 619 -52.03 11.76 -24.90
N PRO A 620 -50.72 11.92 -24.61
CA PRO A 620 -50.12 13.19 -24.18
C PRO A 620 -50.55 14.41 -24.96
N ASP A 621 -50.58 14.24 -26.28
CA ASP A 621 -50.66 15.35 -27.23
C ASP A 621 -52.11 15.72 -27.57
N LEU A 622 -53.09 14.98 -27.03
CA LEU A 622 -54.52 15.23 -27.25
C LEU A 622 -55.03 16.29 -26.26
N ASP A 623 -55.95 17.14 -26.69
CA ASP A 623 -56.51 18.18 -25.82
C ASP A 623 -57.41 17.56 -24.73
N GLU A 624 -57.46 18.20 -23.56
CA GLU A 624 -58.25 17.73 -22.41
C GLU A 624 -59.74 17.66 -22.74
N ALA A 625 -60.26 18.60 -23.54
CA ALA A 625 -61.65 18.61 -23.97
C ALA A 625 -62.00 17.38 -24.83
N GLU A 626 -61.09 16.95 -25.70
CA GLU A 626 -61.28 15.78 -26.56
C GLU A 626 -61.20 14.47 -25.76
N ARG A 627 -60.28 14.40 -24.79
CA ARG A 627 -60.26 13.29 -23.81
C ARG A 627 -61.55 13.23 -23.00
N GLY A 628 -62.07 14.38 -22.57
CA GLY A 628 -63.30 14.53 -21.80
C GLY A 628 -64.52 13.96 -22.53
N LEU A 629 -64.62 14.16 -23.85
CA LEU A 629 -65.71 13.58 -24.65
C LEU A 629 -65.75 12.06 -24.59
N ALA A 630 -64.59 11.39 -24.65
CA ALA A 630 -64.52 9.93 -24.52
C ALA A 630 -64.91 9.44 -23.11
N VAL A 631 -64.54 10.19 -22.07
CA VAL A 631 -64.94 9.92 -20.68
C VAL A 631 -66.46 10.06 -20.50
N GLU A 632 -67.05 11.14 -21.04
CA GLU A 632 -68.50 11.34 -21.00
C GLU A 632 -69.24 10.24 -21.76
N ALA A 633 -68.75 9.85 -22.95
CA ALA A 633 -69.38 8.83 -23.77
C ALA A 633 -69.39 7.46 -23.08
N ILE A 634 -68.28 7.07 -22.46
CA ILE A 634 -68.19 5.83 -21.68
C ILE A 634 -69.05 5.89 -20.42
N SER A 635 -69.11 7.05 -19.75
CA SER A 635 -69.97 7.23 -18.58
C SER A 635 -71.46 7.14 -18.94
N ALA A 636 -71.88 7.77 -20.04
CA ALA A 636 -73.24 7.67 -20.56
C ALA A 636 -73.60 6.23 -20.96
N HIS A 637 -72.65 5.51 -21.57
CA HIS A 637 -72.80 4.09 -21.92
C HIS A 637 -72.97 3.21 -20.68
N ALA A 638 -72.16 3.43 -19.63
CA ALA A 638 -72.27 2.71 -18.36
C ALA A 638 -73.62 2.98 -17.64
N LEU A 639 -74.17 4.19 -17.78
CA LEU A 639 -75.50 4.54 -17.25
C LEU A 639 -76.64 3.91 -18.08
N GLY A 640 -76.39 3.59 -19.35
CA GLY A 640 -77.37 3.06 -20.30
C GLY A 640 -78.15 4.14 -21.04
N ASP A 641 -77.63 5.36 -21.09
CA ASP A 641 -78.25 6.51 -21.78
C ASP A 641 -77.90 6.50 -23.27
N THR A 642 -78.70 5.75 -24.05
CA THR A 642 -78.44 5.54 -25.49
C THR A 642 -78.51 6.81 -26.31
N ASP A 643 -79.38 7.76 -25.95
CA ASP A 643 -79.53 9.02 -26.66
C ASP A 643 -78.32 9.93 -26.43
N ARG A 644 -77.81 9.97 -25.19
CA ARG A 644 -76.59 10.71 -24.85
C ARG A 644 -75.35 10.09 -25.48
N VAL A 645 -75.22 8.75 -25.50
CA VAL A 645 -74.13 8.05 -26.20
C VAL A 645 -74.14 8.37 -27.69
N LYS A 646 -75.31 8.36 -28.33
CA LYS A 646 -75.42 8.69 -29.76
C LYS A 646 -74.97 10.13 -30.05
N ALA A 647 -75.47 11.10 -29.28
CA ALA A 647 -75.10 12.50 -29.42
C ALA A 647 -73.59 12.73 -29.23
N LEU A 648 -73.00 12.16 -28.17
CA LEU A 648 -71.57 12.28 -27.89
C LEU A 648 -70.72 11.60 -28.97
N THR A 649 -71.11 10.42 -29.43
CA THR A 649 -70.37 9.71 -30.49
C THR A 649 -70.49 10.37 -31.86
N ASP A 650 -71.59 11.08 -32.17
CA ASP A 650 -71.70 11.91 -33.38
C ASP A 650 -70.69 13.07 -33.33
N THR A 651 -70.60 13.77 -32.19
CA THR A 651 -69.59 14.83 -31.97
C THR A 651 -68.16 14.30 -32.03
N MET A 652 -67.87 13.14 -31.44
CA MET A 652 -66.54 12.52 -31.52
C MET A 652 -66.17 12.11 -32.94
N LEU A 653 -67.15 11.72 -33.77
CA LEU A 653 -66.89 11.34 -35.17
C LEU A 653 -66.49 12.56 -36.02
N GLU A 654 -67.03 13.74 -35.71
CA GLU A 654 -66.68 14.99 -36.37
C GLU A 654 -65.22 15.42 -36.11
N SER A 655 -64.63 15.07 -34.96
CA SER A 655 -63.22 15.39 -34.64
C SER A 655 -62.23 14.26 -34.96
N ALA A 656 -62.68 13.01 -35.11
CA ALA A 656 -61.82 11.82 -35.24
C ALA A 656 -61.23 11.56 -36.65
N HIS A 657 -61.12 12.56 -37.54
CA HIS A 657 -60.92 12.36 -38.99
C HIS A 657 -59.68 11.52 -39.40
N ASP A 658 -58.69 11.33 -38.53
CA ASP A 658 -57.51 10.47 -38.74
C ASP A 658 -57.17 9.57 -37.53
N ASP A 659 -58.15 9.27 -36.67
CA ASP A 659 -57.97 8.46 -35.45
C ASP A 659 -58.80 7.17 -35.48
N ASP A 660 -58.21 6.12 -36.09
CA ASP A 660 -58.84 4.81 -36.24
C ASP A 660 -59.29 4.20 -34.90
N ALA A 661 -58.51 4.41 -33.83
CA ALA A 661 -58.86 3.94 -32.50
C ALA A 661 -60.10 4.64 -31.94
N MET A 662 -60.23 5.95 -32.17
CA MET A 662 -61.42 6.70 -31.77
C MET A 662 -62.66 6.27 -32.57
N ILE A 663 -62.51 6.07 -33.88
CA ILE A 663 -63.59 5.55 -34.75
C ILE A 663 -64.02 4.15 -34.28
N ASN A 664 -63.06 3.29 -33.95
CA ASN A 664 -63.31 1.96 -33.41
C ASN A 664 -64.06 2.01 -32.07
N LEU A 665 -63.67 2.90 -31.15
CA LEU A 665 -64.40 3.13 -29.90
C LEU A 665 -65.85 3.57 -30.15
N ILE A 666 -66.07 4.54 -31.04
CA ILE A 666 -67.41 5.02 -31.41
C ILE A 666 -68.28 3.86 -31.91
N GLN A 667 -67.75 3.05 -32.82
CA GLN A 667 -68.47 1.89 -33.37
C GLN A 667 -68.82 0.89 -32.27
N ARG A 668 -67.88 0.59 -31.37
CA ARG A 668 -68.11 -0.34 -30.24
C ARG A 668 -69.17 0.19 -29.28
N LEU A 669 -69.14 1.47 -28.93
CA LEU A 669 -70.13 2.08 -28.02
C LEU A 669 -71.54 2.08 -28.63
N ARG A 670 -71.65 2.20 -29.96
CA ARG A 670 -72.95 2.12 -30.67
C ARG A 670 -73.50 0.70 -30.79
N GLN A 671 -72.64 -0.32 -30.73
CA GLN A 671 -72.99 -1.72 -30.94
C GLN A 671 -73.18 -2.53 -29.65
N THR A 672 -72.79 -1.98 -28.50
CA THR A 672 -72.84 -2.68 -27.20
C THR A 672 -73.87 -2.06 -26.27
N HIS A 673 -74.55 -2.88 -25.47
CA HIS A 673 -75.52 -2.43 -24.47
C HIS A 673 -74.91 -2.36 -23.06
N LYS A 674 -75.64 -1.76 -22.11
CA LYS A 674 -75.22 -1.59 -20.72
C LYS A 674 -74.74 -2.91 -20.10
N GLY A 675 -73.48 -2.94 -19.64
CA GLY A 675 -72.87 -4.09 -18.99
C GLY A 675 -72.24 -5.12 -19.93
N GLU A 676 -72.30 -4.91 -21.26
CA GLU A 676 -71.59 -5.74 -22.22
C GLU A 676 -70.14 -5.26 -22.39
N SER A 677 -69.18 -6.18 -22.26
CA SER A 677 -67.79 -5.94 -22.62
C SER A 677 -67.54 -6.30 -24.07
N TYR A 678 -66.65 -5.58 -24.75
CA TYR A 678 -66.24 -5.96 -26.10
C TYR A 678 -65.37 -7.23 -26.07
N VAL A 679 -65.87 -8.34 -26.61
CA VAL A 679 -65.14 -9.61 -26.65
C VAL A 679 -64.14 -9.59 -27.81
N LEU A 680 -62.85 -9.57 -27.49
CA LEU A 680 -61.78 -9.65 -28.47
C LEU A 680 -61.59 -11.12 -28.89
N GLY A 681 -61.90 -11.41 -30.15
CA GLY A 681 -61.83 -12.75 -30.77
C GLY A 681 -60.41 -13.31 -30.92
#